data_AF-A0AA36II90-F1
#
_entry.id   AF-A0AA36II90-F1
#
_cell.length_a   1.000
_cell.length_b   1.000
_cell.length_c   1.000
_cell.angle_alpha   90.00
_cell.angle_beta   90.00
_cell.angle_gamma   90.00
#
_symmetry.space_group_name_H-M   'P 1'
#
loop_
_entity.id
_entity.type
_entity.pdbx_description
1 polymer ?
#
loop_
_entity_poly.entity_id
_entity_poly.type
_entity_poly.pdbx_seq_one_letter_code
_entity_poly.pdbx_strand_id
1 'polypeptide(L)'
;MKIWGVAASRSREAPRPAVPDVPPPEPVGQRRPGVSHAGLRVLARLRREAPVDLRLDSQELRSAADIRAVVEACGAQPPKTLTLGPWGHGPSCSCHGGFGSGTPAVLPAESCELADAAIQAFLGCARIWGAWPLRSISLCELRGLGSEAAALGAQLARLRPPTLRLQHLGMRGSALATCLEALRGLRLELLDLSGNALEDEDLAMLLRLMSGSEPLQLSGLTLSTWAFRSESEELEEIQDTLPKVQKVNDDYLAMLRDVGRNEFYWKALESLPCAGLKVLDLGAGTGLLSLMAAKLGAKEVLAVEESEDMAQLVTQSAEHNAVQVQVLQGHSTSLRLAPEERADIIVSETFGVLLLQEGCLDSFVHAREHLAKPGAPILPCGGMQCATLLSSTALRTASGGLFTEQPDMSHVARLRDTGRVHFSVPGGFSVNALPDACAMSERLCVLELDFATSTLSDIPASRTFVLHALQEGCIDAVVTSWEVWADKQRKQILSTHAEDTKGQDWGFARDGHWGQGFQALVPLTVQKGQELRLTVRFADNGKACQFSLETDGSRKPMELDPRAEAEKSDAFKCEDYEAPWLCEAFIPLLCDVEAEGVEPDQRRYAEDLAPTFQSPLAEQRSVVVRSLNDDYFALINHPARLRFFRGALQALADSSGSVRVLDLGAGAGQLAALAAQLGHSVLALEACSELCTLARETAQRNGVQVQVEHAMSSCIHMEEKVDAILCEPYDIFLTGQGSGSLDYLIDARRRLAKPSATIIPSGGAQYARLVMAEELGMRSVRSVRSVSSRVSLENLGTLLDSVTLASSRTKGFRWSCLPDLVLQSEQLCLFTLDFQTLEPKHIPRTKSLELRALHDGFVDAVVTSWEMASGNLRFAAHAEETRHEEWGFASDVVFGQGLQLLVEEGDKPKPFEVKAGEVLTLTAHISERRDQLHFTLKRGPPAPKPKARGRAR
;
A
#
# COMPACT_ATOMS: atom_id res chain seq x y z
N MET A 1 58.79 18.59 1.76
CA MET A 1 60.01 18.90 1.00
C MET A 1 59.79 18.52 -0.46
N LYS A 2 60.44 19.24 -1.37
CA LYS A 2 60.11 19.43 -2.79
C LYS A 2 60.91 18.50 -3.73
N ILE A 3 60.23 18.01 -4.78
CA ILE A 3 60.59 17.93 -6.23
C ILE A 3 61.62 16.88 -6.73
N TRP A 4 61.27 16.26 -7.88
CA TRP A 4 62.00 16.02 -9.15
C TRP A 4 61.77 14.56 -9.63
N GLY A 5 61.45 14.23 -10.89
CA GLY A 5 61.39 14.94 -12.18
C GLY A 5 61.28 13.91 -13.33
N VAL A 6 60.75 14.35 -14.47
CA VAL A 6 60.23 13.60 -15.64
C VAL A 6 61.30 13.10 -16.64
N ALA A 7 60.98 12.02 -17.41
CA ALA A 7 61.18 11.82 -18.88
C ALA A 7 61.64 10.38 -19.24
N ALA A 8 61.51 9.82 -20.45
CA ALA A 8 60.51 9.81 -21.55
C ALA A 8 61.05 8.84 -22.65
N SER A 9 60.14 8.14 -23.34
CA SER A 9 60.30 7.56 -24.71
C SER A 9 61.13 6.25 -24.83
N ARG A 10 60.89 5.28 -25.74
CA ARG A 10 60.42 5.31 -27.14
C ARG A 10 60.20 3.87 -27.70
N SER A 11 59.63 3.81 -28.92
CA SER A 11 59.71 2.75 -29.97
C SER A 11 58.44 1.89 -30.15
N ARG A 12 57.93 1.58 -31.35
CA ARG A 12 58.37 1.77 -32.76
C ARG A 12 57.15 1.55 -33.68
N GLU A 13 57.04 2.34 -34.76
CA GLU A 13 56.07 2.15 -35.85
C GLU A 13 56.51 1.07 -36.86
N ALA A 14 55.55 0.44 -37.53
CA ALA A 14 55.69 -0.42 -38.71
C ALA A 14 54.84 0.14 -39.88
N PRO A 15 55.15 -0.19 -41.16
CA PRO A 15 54.87 0.67 -42.33
C PRO A 15 53.48 0.47 -42.96
N ARG A 16 52.97 1.52 -43.63
CA ARG A 16 51.69 1.53 -44.37
C ARG A 16 51.81 0.91 -45.78
N PRO A 17 50.78 0.22 -46.30
CA PRO A 17 50.73 -0.19 -47.70
C PRO A 17 50.19 0.92 -48.63
N ALA A 18 50.56 0.84 -49.90
CA ALA A 18 50.26 1.79 -50.97
C ALA A 18 48.76 1.81 -51.35
N VAL A 19 48.27 3.01 -51.70
CA VAL A 19 46.89 3.29 -52.14
C VAL A 19 46.80 3.11 -53.67
N PRO A 20 45.75 2.48 -54.22
CA PRO A 20 45.56 2.39 -55.67
C PRO A 20 45.04 3.71 -56.27
N ASP A 21 45.50 4.02 -57.50
CA ASP A 21 45.17 5.24 -58.25
C ASP A 21 43.65 5.44 -58.44
N VAL A 22 43.16 6.60 -58.01
CA VAL A 22 41.79 7.09 -58.23
C VAL A 22 41.78 7.94 -59.51
N PRO A 23 40.84 7.76 -60.46
CA PRO A 23 40.80 8.56 -61.67
C PRO A 23 40.45 10.03 -61.35
N PRO A 24 40.86 11.00 -62.20
CA PRO A 24 40.66 12.41 -61.90
C PRO A 24 39.17 12.80 -61.90
N PRO A 25 38.76 13.78 -61.09
CA PRO A 25 37.36 14.16 -60.93
C PRO A 25 36.81 14.86 -62.18
N GLU A 26 35.60 14.48 -62.59
CA GLU A 26 34.88 15.15 -63.68
C GLU A 26 34.62 16.65 -63.38
N PRO A 27 34.54 17.51 -64.42
CA PRO A 27 34.49 18.94 -64.25
C PRO A 27 33.17 19.44 -63.62
N VAL A 28 33.32 20.43 -62.74
CA VAL A 28 32.26 21.12 -62.00
C VAL A 28 31.30 21.79 -62.97
N GLY A 29 30.06 21.29 -63.09
CA GLY A 29 29.05 21.96 -63.92
C GLY A 29 27.73 21.23 -64.17
N GLN A 30 27.60 19.93 -63.91
CA GLN A 30 26.31 19.25 -64.06
C GLN A 30 25.51 19.30 -62.75
N ARG A 31 24.44 20.11 -62.72
CA ARG A 31 23.43 20.08 -61.66
C ARG A 31 22.84 18.66 -61.61
N ARG A 32 23.04 17.93 -60.52
CA ARG A 32 22.19 16.76 -60.22
C ARG A 32 20.75 17.27 -60.10
N PRO A 33 19.80 16.85 -60.94
CA PRO A 33 18.42 17.32 -60.85
C PRO A 33 17.87 17.01 -59.45
N GLY A 34 17.37 18.02 -58.75
CA GLY A 34 16.72 17.86 -57.43
C GLY A 34 17.60 18.13 -56.20
N VAL A 35 18.92 18.35 -56.32
CA VAL A 35 19.77 18.73 -55.17
C VAL A 35 19.77 20.26 -55.01
N SER A 36 19.43 20.75 -53.82
CA SER A 36 19.37 22.17 -53.48
C SER A 36 20.76 22.81 -53.43
N HIS A 37 20.79 24.14 -53.49
CA HIS A 37 22.03 24.91 -53.39
C HIS A 37 22.76 24.69 -52.05
N ALA A 38 22.00 24.43 -50.99
CA ALA A 38 22.55 24.12 -49.68
C ALA A 38 23.15 22.71 -49.64
N GLY A 39 22.49 21.70 -50.23
CA GLY A 39 23.05 20.36 -50.43
C GLY A 39 24.36 20.38 -51.23
N LEU A 40 24.44 21.21 -52.28
CA LEU A 40 25.68 21.38 -53.07
C LEU A 40 26.82 22.02 -52.26
N ARG A 41 26.54 22.90 -51.28
CA ARG A 41 27.57 23.47 -50.40
C ARG A 41 28.12 22.43 -49.43
N VAL A 42 27.25 21.59 -48.85
CA VAL A 42 27.67 20.48 -47.98
C VAL A 42 28.54 19.49 -48.77
N LEU A 43 28.15 19.15 -50.00
CA LEU A 43 28.95 18.32 -50.91
C LEU A 43 30.32 18.91 -51.24
N ALA A 44 30.40 20.23 -51.47
CA ALA A 44 31.66 20.91 -51.74
C ALA A 44 32.60 20.91 -50.52
N ARG A 45 32.05 21.01 -49.30
CA ARG A 45 32.81 20.91 -48.03
C ARG A 45 33.35 19.51 -47.81
N LEU A 46 32.52 18.48 -47.98
CA LEU A 46 32.91 17.07 -47.85
C LEU A 46 34.00 16.64 -48.84
N ARG A 47 34.09 17.29 -50.00
CA ARG A 47 35.17 17.06 -50.97
C ARG A 47 36.51 17.71 -50.59
N ARG A 48 36.50 18.71 -49.71
CA ARG A 48 37.72 19.41 -49.25
C ARG A 48 38.25 18.85 -47.94
N GLU A 49 37.37 18.36 -47.07
CA GLU A 49 37.69 17.89 -45.73
C GLU A 49 36.98 16.56 -45.46
N ALA A 50 37.72 15.56 -45.00
CA ALA A 50 37.12 14.31 -44.53
C ALA A 50 36.29 14.62 -43.27
N PRO A 51 34.97 14.36 -43.25
CA PRO A 51 34.15 14.65 -42.08
C PRO A 51 34.59 13.77 -40.91
N VAL A 52 34.85 14.35 -39.74
CA VAL A 52 35.04 13.57 -38.50
C VAL A 52 33.68 13.23 -37.90
N ASP A 53 32.73 14.18 -37.95
CA ASP A 53 31.35 14.04 -37.49
C ASP A 53 30.40 14.45 -38.62
N LEU A 54 29.50 13.55 -39.01
CA LEU A 54 28.44 13.83 -39.98
C LEU A 54 27.12 13.95 -39.21
N ARG A 55 26.47 15.09 -39.32
CA ARG A 55 25.13 15.29 -38.76
C ARG A 55 24.11 15.44 -39.88
N LEU A 56 23.08 14.61 -39.84
CA LEU A 56 21.93 14.67 -40.74
C LEU A 56 20.74 15.32 -40.01
N ASP A 57 21.00 16.47 -39.38
CA ASP A 57 20.09 17.20 -38.49
C ASP A 57 19.88 18.68 -38.91
N SER A 58 20.52 19.14 -39.99
CA SER A 58 20.65 20.57 -40.25
C SER A 58 19.49 21.16 -41.06
N GLN A 59 19.09 22.39 -40.70
CA GLN A 59 18.21 23.27 -41.48
C GLN A 59 18.70 23.55 -42.93
N GLU A 60 19.90 23.06 -43.29
CA GLU A 60 20.51 23.23 -44.62
C GLU A 60 20.15 22.10 -45.60
N LEU A 61 19.77 20.90 -45.13
CA LEU A 61 19.33 19.78 -45.99
C LEU A 61 17.81 19.78 -46.07
N ARG A 62 17.25 20.34 -47.15
CA ARG A 62 15.81 20.65 -47.26
C ARG A 62 15.00 19.61 -48.03
N SER A 63 15.63 18.53 -48.49
CA SER A 63 14.96 17.52 -49.30
C SER A 63 15.63 16.15 -49.17
N ALA A 64 14.85 15.09 -49.41
CA ALA A 64 15.34 13.72 -49.54
C ALA A 64 16.51 13.58 -50.53
N ALA A 65 16.49 14.36 -51.61
CA ALA A 65 17.52 14.37 -52.64
C ALA A 65 18.85 14.98 -52.15
N ASP A 66 18.80 16.00 -51.29
CA ASP A 66 20.00 16.56 -50.64
C ASP A 66 20.67 15.54 -49.72
N ILE A 67 19.87 14.86 -48.90
CA ILE A 67 20.35 13.87 -47.94
C ILE A 67 20.98 12.70 -48.68
N ARG A 68 20.29 12.13 -49.69
CA ARG A 68 20.84 11.03 -50.49
C ARG A 68 22.16 11.41 -51.17
N ALA A 69 22.25 12.61 -51.75
CA ALA A 69 23.47 13.05 -52.42
C ALA A 69 24.64 13.22 -51.44
N VAL A 70 24.41 13.78 -50.25
CA VAL A 70 25.42 13.91 -49.18
C VAL A 70 25.91 12.55 -48.71
N VAL A 71 24.98 11.63 -48.48
CA VAL A 71 25.26 10.27 -48.02
C VAL A 71 26.06 9.47 -49.06
N GLU A 72 25.70 9.55 -50.34
CA GLU A 72 26.46 8.93 -51.44
C GLU A 72 27.88 9.51 -51.57
N ALA A 73 28.04 10.82 -51.39
CA ALA A 73 29.36 11.47 -51.46
C ALA A 73 30.29 11.05 -50.32
N CYS A 74 29.75 10.75 -49.13
CA CYS A 74 30.51 10.19 -48.01
C CYS A 74 31.05 8.78 -48.28
N GLY A 75 30.51 8.05 -49.26
CA GLY A 75 31.01 6.71 -49.64
C GLY A 75 32.48 6.67 -50.06
N ALA A 76 33.08 7.80 -50.45
CA ALA A 76 34.50 7.91 -50.77
C ALA A 76 35.39 8.35 -49.57
N GLN A 77 34.81 9.05 -48.58
CA GLN A 77 35.51 9.52 -47.37
C GLN A 77 34.61 9.39 -46.13
N PRO A 78 34.73 8.26 -45.44
CA PRO A 78 33.76 7.88 -44.42
C PRO A 78 33.83 8.71 -43.10
N PRO A 79 32.74 9.35 -42.58
CA PRO A 79 32.70 9.90 -41.22
C PRO A 79 33.04 8.90 -40.10
N LYS A 80 33.60 9.42 -38.99
CA LYS A 80 33.88 8.63 -37.78
C LYS A 80 32.71 8.64 -36.80
N THR A 81 31.91 9.70 -36.76
CA THR A 81 30.67 9.76 -35.98
C THR A 81 29.51 10.21 -36.85
N LEU A 82 28.32 9.69 -36.56
CA LEU A 82 27.10 10.01 -37.28
C LEU A 82 26.00 10.43 -36.30
N THR A 83 25.30 11.52 -36.57
CA THR A 83 24.11 11.93 -35.80
C THR A 83 22.89 11.99 -36.73
N LEU A 84 21.80 11.33 -36.35
CA LEU A 84 20.51 11.35 -37.03
C LEU A 84 19.48 12.08 -36.15
N GLY A 85 18.93 13.20 -36.65
CA GLY A 85 18.03 14.08 -35.90
C GLY A 85 18.74 15.07 -34.97
N PRO A 86 18.02 16.04 -34.37
CA PRO A 86 16.56 16.17 -34.35
C PRO A 86 15.97 16.69 -35.66
N TRP A 87 14.76 16.26 -36.01
CA TRP A 87 14.04 16.67 -37.23
C TRP A 87 12.81 17.50 -36.85
N GLY A 88 12.99 18.81 -36.71
CA GLY A 88 11.95 19.77 -36.33
C GLY A 88 12.48 21.21 -36.19
N HIS A 89 11.60 22.22 -36.29
CA HIS A 89 11.99 23.64 -36.27
C HIS A 89 12.22 24.20 -34.85
N GLY A 90 13.42 24.75 -34.60
CA GLY A 90 13.61 25.94 -33.74
C GLY A 90 14.75 25.90 -32.69
N PRO A 91 15.66 26.89 -32.64
CA PRO A 91 16.81 26.92 -31.74
C PRO A 91 16.54 27.76 -30.48
N SER A 92 16.12 27.15 -29.37
CA SER A 92 16.22 27.73 -28.01
C SER A 92 15.77 26.74 -26.93
N CYS A 93 16.50 25.65 -26.73
CA CYS A 93 16.44 24.88 -25.49
C CYS A 93 17.79 25.00 -24.77
N SER A 94 18.11 26.22 -24.35
CA SER A 94 18.99 26.42 -23.19
C SER A 94 18.09 26.46 -21.96
N CYS A 95 18.18 25.40 -21.16
CA CYS A 95 17.85 25.38 -19.75
C CYS A 95 18.10 26.73 -19.07
N HIS A 96 17.05 27.30 -18.45
CA HIS A 96 16.99 28.31 -17.35
C HIS A 96 15.85 29.34 -17.58
N GLY A 97 14.73 29.18 -16.86
CA GLY A 97 13.80 30.26 -16.50
C GLY A 97 12.48 30.38 -17.29
N GLY A 98 11.36 30.34 -16.57
CA GLY A 98 10.08 30.95 -16.97
C GLY A 98 8.96 29.96 -17.36
N PHE A 99 8.02 29.73 -16.45
CA PHE A 99 6.71 29.15 -16.77
C PHE A 99 5.92 30.11 -17.66
N GLY A 100 5.64 29.69 -18.89
CA GLY A 100 4.69 30.31 -19.81
C GLY A 100 3.89 29.22 -20.52
N SER A 101 2.58 29.29 -20.40
CA SER A 101 1.56 28.39 -20.94
C SER A 101 1.70 28.13 -22.45
N GLY A 102 1.75 26.85 -22.84
CA GLY A 102 1.58 26.42 -24.24
C GLY A 102 1.62 24.89 -24.36
N THR A 103 0.55 24.31 -24.91
CA THR A 103 0.40 22.90 -25.33
C THR A 103 1.59 22.41 -26.17
N PRO A 104 1.99 21.12 -26.10
CA PRO A 104 2.99 20.57 -27.00
C PRO A 104 2.44 20.55 -28.44
N ALA A 105 3.09 21.28 -29.34
CA ALA A 105 2.68 21.37 -30.74
C ALA A 105 2.90 20.03 -31.47
N VAL A 106 1.87 19.57 -32.19
CA VAL A 106 1.96 18.50 -33.20
C VAL A 106 2.90 18.97 -34.32
N LEU A 107 3.88 18.15 -34.69
CA LEU A 107 4.85 18.49 -35.75
C LEU A 107 4.17 18.51 -37.13
N PRO A 108 4.56 19.41 -38.06
CA PRO A 108 4.04 19.42 -39.43
C PRO A 108 4.44 18.16 -40.22
N ALA A 109 3.55 17.65 -41.07
CA ALA A 109 3.76 16.45 -41.89
C ALA A 109 5.08 16.43 -42.71
N GLU A 110 5.57 17.60 -43.14
CA GLU A 110 6.84 17.75 -43.86
C GLU A 110 8.08 17.32 -43.03
N SER A 111 8.03 17.41 -41.69
CA SER A 111 9.13 17.00 -40.81
C SER A 111 9.25 15.48 -40.70
N CYS A 112 8.12 14.76 -40.78
CA CYS A 112 8.08 13.29 -40.79
C CYS A 112 8.56 12.70 -42.13
N GLU A 113 8.26 13.35 -43.26
CA GLU A 113 8.74 12.89 -44.58
C GLU A 113 10.27 13.06 -44.74
N LEU A 114 10.86 14.11 -44.19
CA LEU A 114 12.32 14.33 -44.20
C LEU A 114 13.05 13.31 -43.31
N ALA A 115 12.48 12.99 -42.16
CA ALA A 115 12.96 11.97 -41.24
C ALA A 115 13.01 10.59 -41.90
N ASP A 116 11.88 10.16 -42.47
CA ASP A 116 11.76 8.88 -43.17
C ASP A 116 12.70 8.85 -44.40
N ALA A 117 12.73 9.92 -45.21
CA ALA A 117 13.68 10.01 -46.32
C ALA A 117 15.15 9.92 -45.90
N ALA A 118 15.53 10.51 -44.75
CA ALA A 118 16.87 10.42 -44.20
C ALA A 118 17.21 9.00 -43.78
N ILE A 119 16.26 8.33 -43.12
CA ILE A 119 16.37 6.93 -42.70
C ILE A 119 16.47 6.02 -43.94
N GLN A 120 15.58 6.14 -44.91
CA GLN A 120 15.61 5.34 -46.14
C GLN A 120 16.89 5.59 -46.97
N ALA A 121 17.39 6.83 -47.02
CA ALA A 121 18.67 7.15 -47.66
C ALA A 121 19.85 6.52 -46.92
N PHE A 122 19.85 6.58 -45.59
CA PHE A 122 20.84 5.91 -44.72
C PHE A 122 20.79 4.38 -44.93
N LEU A 123 19.60 3.78 -44.89
CA LEU A 123 19.36 2.35 -45.11
C LEU A 123 19.79 1.89 -46.51
N GLY A 124 19.56 2.71 -47.54
CA GLY A 124 19.97 2.44 -48.92
C GLY A 124 21.48 2.46 -49.12
N CYS A 125 22.19 3.34 -48.40
CA CYS A 125 23.64 3.49 -48.51
C CYS A 125 24.42 2.59 -47.55
N ALA A 126 23.78 2.06 -46.48
CA ALA A 126 24.38 1.13 -45.53
C ALA A 126 25.00 -0.12 -46.19
N ARG A 127 24.46 -0.56 -47.34
CA ARG A 127 25.03 -1.65 -48.14
C ARG A 127 26.42 -1.36 -48.69
N ILE A 128 26.78 -0.08 -48.88
CA ILE A 128 28.08 0.38 -49.38
C ILE A 128 29.12 0.43 -48.24
N TRP A 129 28.67 0.46 -46.98
CA TRP A 129 29.48 0.79 -45.81
C TRP A 129 29.90 -0.40 -44.95
N GLY A 130 29.78 -1.63 -45.44
CA GLY A 130 30.05 -2.84 -44.66
C GLY A 130 31.45 -2.99 -44.03
N ALA A 131 32.39 -2.06 -44.27
CA ALA A 131 33.74 -2.04 -43.70
C ALA A 131 34.11 -0.67 -43.06
N TRP A 132 33.12 0.08 -42.58
CA TRP A 132 33.26 1.45 -42.07
C TRP A 132 33.80 1.50 -40.63
N PRO A 133 34.89 2.22 -40.32
CA PRO A 133 35.36 2.42 -38.94
C PRO A 133 34.56 3.51 -38.21
N LEU A 134 33.24 3.34 -38.10
CA LEU A 134 32.39 4.20 -37.26
C LEU A 134 32.81 4.04 -35.80
N ARG A 135 32.92 5.14 -35.07
CA ARG A 135 33.19 5.18 -33.63
C ARG A 135 31.90 5.29 -32.83
N SER A 136 30.97 6.13 -33.30
CA SER A 136 29.65 6.23 -32.70
C SER A 136 28.57 6.65 -33.69
N ILE A 137 27.34 6.23 -33.38
CA ILE A 137 26.12 6.75 -34.01
C ILE A 137 25.27 7.36 -32.89
N SER A 138 24.67 8.52 -33.12
CA SER A 138 23.72 9.15 -32.20
C SER A 138 22.36 9.28 -32.89
N LEU A 139 21.31 8.83 -32.22
CA LEU A 139 19.91 8.95 -32.63
C LEU A 139 19.21 9.94 -31.71
N CYS A 140 18.65 11.01 -32.28
CA CYS A 140 18.03 12.09 -31.51
C CYS A 140 16.61 12.38 -32.02
N GLU A 141 15.62 12.43 -31.11
CA GLU A 141 14.24 12.88 -31.40
C GLU A 141 13.51 12.14 -32.53
N LEU A 142 13.61 10.80 -32.54
CA LEU A 142 12.98 9.94 -33.56
C LEU A 142 11.47 9.71 -33.34
N ARG A 143 10.67 10.77 -33.48
CA ARG A 143 9.20 10.69 -33.32
C ARG A 143 8.54 10.03 -34.55
N GLY A 144 7.61 9.09 -34.33
CA GLY A 144 6.73 8.54 -35.38
C GLY A 144 7.24 7.28 -36.11
N LEU A 145 8.29 6.64 -35.62
CA LEU A 145 8.78 5.36 -36.15
C LEU A 145 7.84 4.20 -35.75
N GLY A 146 6.94 3.82 -36.66
CA GLY A 146 6.11 2.62 -36.52
C GLY A 146 6.84 1.35 -36.96
N SER A 147 6.39 0.73 -38.05
CA SER A 147 6.91 -0.53 -38.59
C SER A 147 8.39 -0.50 -39.04
N GLU A 148 8.98 0.68 -39.17
CA GLU A 148 10.34 0.89 -39.67
C GLU A 148 11.41 0.81 -38.58
N ALA A 149 11.01 0.86 -37.31
CA ALA A 149 11.89 0.78 -36.15
C ALA A 149 12.73 -0.51 -36.15
N ALA A 150 12.12 -1.64 -36.55
CA ALA A 150 12.77 -2.92 -36.69
C ALA A 150 13.87 -2.91 -37.78
N ALA A 151 13.58 -2.27 -38.93
CA ALA A 151 14.50 -2.19 -40.04
C ALA A 151 15.71 -1.30 -39.73
N LEU A 152 15.47 -0.18 -39.05
CA LEU A 152 16.52 0.71 -38.55
C LEU A 152 17.42 -0.01 -37.54
N GLY A 153 16.83 -0.68 -36.54
CA GLY A 153 17.56 -1.46 -35.53
C GLY A 153 18.45 -2.55 -36.15
N ALA A 154 17.90 -3.35 -37.07
CA ALA A 154 18.65 -4.41 -37.76
C ALA A 154 19.84 -3.90 -38.59
N GLN A 155 19.78 -2.66 -39.08
CA GLN A 155 20.81 -2.08 -39.94
C GLN A 155 21.90 -1.40 -39.11
N LEU A 156 21.53 -0.76 -38.00
CA LEU A 156 22.48 -0.31 -36.98
C LEU A 156 23.26 -1.48 -36.38
N ALA A 157 22.59 -2.61 -36.12
CA ALA A 157 23.21 -3.85 -35.67
C ALA A 157 24.26 -4.39 -36.67
N ARG A 158 23.99 -4.29 -37.97
CA ARG A 158 24.95 -4.68 -39.02
C ARG A 158 26.17 -3.77 -39.10
N LEU A 159 26.00 -2.47 -38.87
CA LEU A 159 27.11 -1.51 -38.89
C LEU A 159 28.07 -1.66 -37.70
N ARG A 160 27.64 -2.35 -36.63
CA ARG A 160 28.41 -2.61 -35.40
C ARG A 160 29.20 -1.39 -34.90
N PRO A 161 28.55 -0.23 -34.66
CA PRO A 161 29.26 0.89 -34.07
C PRO A 161 29.78 0.50 -32.67
N PRO A 162 31.00 0.90 -32.29
CA PRO A 162 31.53 0.71 -30.94
C PRO A 162 30.69 1.38 -29.84
N THR A 163 29.93 2.41 -30.18
CA THR A 163 29.00 3.11 -29.28
C THR A 163 27.77 3.58 -30.05
N LEU A 164 26.57 3.20 -29.63
CA LEU A 164 25.32 3.77 -30.14
C LEU A 164 24.67 4.62 -29.05
N ARG A 165 24.43 5.90 -29.33
CA ARG A 165 23.82 6.87 -28.42
C ARG A 165 22.36 7.10 -28.76
N LEU A 166 21.49 6.99 -27.75
CA LEU A 166 20.04 7.19 -27.90
C LEU A 166 19.61 8.39 -27.05
N GLN A 167 18.99 9.39 -27.69
CA GLN A 167 18.57 10.64 -27.07
C GLN A 167 17.12 10.98 -27.48
N HIS A 168 16.25 11.23 -26.49
CA HIS A 168 14.88 11.76 -26.70
C HIS A 168 14.06 10.96 -27.73
N LEU A 169 14.10 9.63 -27.68
CA LEU A 169 13.69 8.78 -28.80
C LEU A 169 12.24 8.98 -29.28
N GLY A 170 11.29 9.46 -28.47
CA GLY A 170 9.92 9.73 -28.91
C GLY A 170 9.15 8.50 -29.43
N MET A 171 9.70 7.29 -29.27
CA MET A 171 9.13 5.99 -29.60
C MET A 171 8.52 5.38 -28.34
N ARG A 172 7.38 4.69 -28.46
CA ARG A 172 6.64 4.08 -27.33
C ARG A 172 6.26 2.63 -27.61
N GLY A 173 6.07 1.83 -26.55
CA GLY A 173 5.54 0.47 -26.62
C GLY A 173 6.29 -0.47 -27.58
N SER A 174 5.54 -1.27 -28.33
CA SER A 174 6.06 -2.34 -29.19
C SER A 174 7.09 -1.89 -30.24
N ALA A 175 7.06 -0.63 -30.68
CA ALA A 175 8.03 -0.08 -31.63
C ALA A 175 9.40 0.16 -30.97
N LEU A 176 9.41 0.69 -29.75
CA LEU A 176 10.64 0.85 -28.96
C LEU A 176 11.23 -0.52 -28.61
N ALA A 177 10.37 -1.46 -28.19
CA ALA A 177 10.73 -2.85 -27.92
C ALA A 177 11.43 -3.52 -29.10
N THR A 178 10.80 -3.46 -30.27
CA THR A 178 11.33 -4.11 -31.48
C THR A 178 12.66 -3.49 -31.92
N CYS A 179 12.83 -2.18 -31.74
CA CYS A 179 14.09 -1.48 -32.05
C CYS A 179 15.21 -1.89 -31.10
N LEU A 180 14.96 -1.87 -29.78
CA LEU A 180 15.97 -2.22 -28.77
C LEU A 180 16.38 -3.69 -28.84
N GLU A 181 15.44 -4.61 -29.09
CA GLU A 181 15.73 -6.04 -29.26
C GLU A 181 16.62 -6.28 -30.50
N ALA A 182 16.39 -5.54 -31.60
CA ALA A 182 17.24 -5.62 -32.79
C ALA A 182 18.66 -5.09 -32.56
N LEU A 183 18.88 -4.27 -31.52
CA LEU A 183 20.17 -3.68 -31.15
C LEU A 183 20.93 -4.49 -30.09
N ARG A 184 20.39 -5.63 -29.67
CA ARG A 184 20.97 -6.52 -28.66
C ARG A 184 22.39 -6.95 -29.04
N GLY A 185 23.33 -6.82 -28.09
CA GLY A 185 24.76 -7.13 -28.27
C GLY A 185 25.63 -5.97 -28.77
N LEU A 186 25.08 -4.76 -28.92
CA LEU A 186 25.87 -3.52 -29.10
C LEU A 186 26.07 -2.78 -27.78
N ARG A 187 27.17 -2.02 -27.67
CA ARG A 187 27.37 -1.09 -26.54
C ARG A 187 26.49 0.14 -26.75
N LEU A 188 25.44 0.24 -25.94
CA LEU A 188 24.39 1.26 -26.01
C LEU A 188 24.56 2.29 -24.89
N GLU A 189 24.68 3.57 -25.23
CA GLU A 189 24.65 4.70 -24.29
C GLU A 189 23.27 5.40 -24.40
N LEU A 190 22.39 5.17 -23.42
CA LEU A 190 21.12 5.89 -23.29
C LEU A 190 21.34 7.17 -22.47
N LEU A 191 21.12 8.33 -23.09
CA LEU A 191 21.48 9.62 -22.52
C LEU A 191 20.27 10.42 -22.01
N ASP A 192 19.06 10.18 -22.55
CA ASP A 192 17.82 10.81 -22.05
C ASP A 192 16.55 10.11 -22.59
N LEU A 193 15.67 9.63 -21.71
CA LEU A 193 14.36 9.04 -22.01
C LEU A 193 13.17 9.88 -21.50
N SER A 194 13.41 11.06 -20.91
CA SER A 194 12.45 11.87 -20.14
C SER A 194 11.19 12.37 -20.89
N GLY A 195 11.05 12.06 -22.18
CA GLY A 195 9.86 12.33 -23.00
C GLY A 195 9.02 11.11 -23.38
N ASN A 196 9.46 9.91 -22.99
CA ASN A 196 8.73 8.66 -23.21
C ASN A 196 8.05 8.30 -21.88
N ALA A 197 6.72 8.38 -21.80
CA ALA A 197 5.98 7.71 -20.74
C ALA A 197 6.18 6.20 -20.98
N LEU A 198 7.14 5.60 -20.25
CA LEU A 198 7.43 4.18 -20.33
C LEU A 198 6.40 3.47 -19.45
N GLU A 199 5.71 2.48 -20.03
CA GLU A 199 4.79 1.63 -19.28
C GLU A 199 5.57 0.50 -18.57
N ASP A 200 4.94 -0.17 -17.60
CA ASP A 200 5.60 -1.23 -16.82
C ASP A 200 6.14 -2.38 -17.69
N GLU A 201 5.48 -2.68 -18.82
CA GLU A 201 5.98 -3.65 -19.81
C GLU A 201 7.28 -3.18 -20.48
N ASP A 202 7.41 -1.87 -20.77
CA ASP A 202 8.62 -1.27 -21.35
C ASP A 202 9.77 -1.31 -20.33
N LEU A 203 9.48 -1.06 -19.04
CA LEU A 203 10.45 -1.10 -17.95
C LEU A 203 10.91 -2.53 -17.64
N ALA A 204 9.97 -3.49 -17.56
CA ALA A 204 10.28 -4.90 -17.36
C ALA A 204 11.11 -5.48 -18.51
N MET A 205 10.87 -5.04 -19.74
CA MET A 205 11.67 -5.43 -20.90
C MET A 205 13.07 -4.79 -20.87
N LEU A 206 13.20 -3.51 -20.51
CA LEU A 206 14.51 -2.87 -20.29
C LEU A 206 15.32 -3.62 -19.23
N LEU A 207 14.69 -4.02 -18.12
CA LEU A 207 15.30 -4.81 -17.06
C LEU A 207 15.73 -6.21 -17.55
N ARG A 208 14.91 -6.89 -18.37
CA ARG A 208 15.27 -8.18 -18.99
C ARG A 208 16.43 -8.07 -19.99
N LEU A 209 16.50 -6.96 -20.71
CA LEU A 209 17.62 -6.64 -21.61
C LEU A 209 18.91 -6.36 -20.83
N MET A 210 18.79 -5.82 -19.61
CA MET A 210 19.92 -5.58 -18.69
C MET A 210 20.39 -6.86 -17.98
N SER A 211 19.51 -7.82 -17.71
CA SER A 211 19.80 -9.03 -16.95
C SER A 211 20.33 -10.22 -17.79
N GLY A 212 20.60 -10.02 -19.08
CA GLY A 212 21.13 -11.04 -19.98
C GLY A 212 22.64 -11.30 -19.84
N SER A 213 23.12 -12.41 -20.41
CA SER A 213 24.52 -12.88 -20.32
C SER A 213 25.58 -11.97 -20.98
N GLU A 214 25.17 -10.92 -21.69
CA GLU A 214 26.02 -9.77 -22.06
C GLU A 214 25.27 -8.47 -21.71
N PRO A 215 25.51 -7.87 -20.52
CA PRO A 215 24.70 -6.77 -20.02
C PRO A 215 24.95 -5.44 -20.76
N LEU A 216 23.87 -4.69 -21.01
CA LEU A 216 23.88 -3.31 -21.49
C LEU A 216 24.66 -2.40 -20.52
N GLN A 217 25.76 -1.77 -20.96
CA GLN A 217 26.43 -0.73 -20.17
C GLN A 217 25.72 0.62 -20.34
N LEU A 218 24.77 0.92 -19.47
CA LEU A 218 24.12 2.23 -19.39
C LEU A 218 25.05 3.23 -18.69
N SER A 219 25.51 4.24 -19.41
CA SER A 219 26.16 5.41 -18.80
C SER A 219 25.42 6.67 -19.23
N GLY A 220 24.80 7.36 -18.27
CA GLY A 220 24.14 8.65 -18.51
C GLY A 220 22.61 8.65 -18.50
N LEU A 221 21.95 7.68 -17.85
CA LEU A 221 20.54 7.82 -17.48
C LEU A 221 20.40 8.94 -16.43
N THR A 222 20.27 10.18 -16.88
CA THR A 222 19.55 11.19 -16.12
C THR A 222 18.06 10.91 -16.30
N LEU A 223 17.51 10.04 -15.46
CA LEU A 223 16.11 10.18 -15.04
C LEU A 223 16.04 11.58 -14.43
N SER A 224 15.51 12.55 -15.16
CA SER A 224 15.20 13.87 -14.62
C SER A 224 14.04 13.73 -13.64
N THR A 225 14.40 13.23 -12.45
CA THR A 225 13.89 13.65 -11.16
C THR A 225 12.37 13.76 -11.09
N TRP A 226 11.74 12.60 -10.86
CA TRP A 226 10.70 12.52 -9.85
C TRP A 226 11.16 13.25 -8.58
N ALA A 227 10.23 13.99 -7.98
CA ALA A 227 10.47 14.91 -6.87
C ALA A 227 10.74 14.17 -5.55
N PHE A 228 11.88 13.50 -5.49
CA PHE A 228 12.64 13.24 -4.26
C PHE A 228 14.09 13.63 -4.57
N ARG A 229 14.49 14.81 -4.11
CA ARG A 229 15.89 15.13 -3.88
C ARG A 229 16.10 15.48 -2.42
N SER A 230 15.97 14.44 -1.59
CA SER A 230 16.87 14.17 -0.48
C SER A 230 16.55 12.78 0.04
N GLU A 231 17.27 11.78 -0.44
CA GLU A 231 17.69 10.61 0.34
C GLU A 231 18.66 9.81 -0.54
N SER A 232 19.90 9.81 -0.08
CA SER A 232 21.09 9.23 -0.70
C SER A 232 21.17 7.75 -0.35
N GLU A 233 21.31 6.87 -1.34
CA GLU A 233 21.84 5.49 -1.23
C GLU A 233 21.13 4.50 -0.26
N GLU A 234 20.28 4.95 0.67
CA GLU A 234 19.57 4.11 1.65
C GLU A 234 18.25 3.52 1.12
N LEU A 235 17.68 4.08 0.04
CA LEU A 235 16.33 3.70 -0.44
C LEU A 235 16.27 2.37 -1.22
N GLU A 236 17.37 1.93 -1.87
CA GLU A 236 17.41 0.59 -2.47
C GLU A 236 17.50 -0.52 -1.40
N GLU A 237 18.13 -0.25 -0.24
CA GLU A 237 18.10 -1.15 0.92
C GLU A 237 16.73 -1.15 1.63
N ILE A 238 16.02 -0.01 1.63
CA ILE A 238 14.70 0.15 2.26
C ILE A 238 13.60 -0.64 1.53
N GLN A 239 13.63 -0.74 0.20
CA GLN A 239 12.60 -1.49 -0.55
C GLN A 239 12.64 -3.01 -0.30
N ASP A 240 13.83 -3.58 -0.11
CA ASP A 240 13.97 -4.99 0.28
C ASP A 240 13.68 -5.21 1.78
N THR A 241 13.93 -4.21 2.65
CA THR A 241 13.75 -4.34 4.11
C THR A 241 12.35 -3.97 4.62
N LEU A 242 11.56 -3.20 3.87
CA LEU A 242 10.21 -2.76 4.26
C LEU A 242 9.25 -3.90 4.62
N PRO A 243 9.11 -4.97 3.79
CA PRO A 243 8.28 -6.12 4.16
C PRO A 243 8.77 -6.84 5.42
N LYS A 244 10.10 -6.89 5.62
CA LYS A 244 10.76 -7.53 6.78
C LYS A 244 10.42 -6.79 8.07
N VAL A 245 10.54 -5.46 8.02
CA VAL A 245 10.25 -4.55 9.11
C VAL A 245 8.75 -4.59 9.42
N GLN A 246 7.87 -4.54 8.42
CA GLN A 246 6.43 -4.52 8.62
C GLN A 246 5.93 -5.81 9.30
N LYS A 247 6.30 -6.99 8.80
CA LYS A 247 5.91 -8.28 9.39
C LYS A 247 6.41 -8.44 10.84
N VAL A 248 7.64 -8.00 11.14
CA VAL A 248 8.18 -8.00 12.51
C VAL A 248 7.37 -7.08 13.43
N ASN A 249 7.03 -5.87 12.98
CA ASN A 249 6.36 -4.87 13.82
C ASN A 249 4.87 -5.14 14.05
N ASP A 250 4.20 -5.86 13.16
CA ASP A 250 2.74 -6.01 13.22
C ASP A 250 2.32 -7.22 14.07
N ASP A 251 2.96 -8.39 13.92
CA ASP A 251 2.53 -9.63 14.62
C ASP A 251 3.59 -10.21 15.58
N TYR A 252 4.87 -10.23 15.19
CA TYR A 252 5.89 -10.93 15.98
C TYR A 252 6.13 -10.32 17.35
N LEU A 253 6.09 -8.99 17.50
CA LEU A 253 6.29 -8.35 18.81
C LEU A 253 5.14 -8.64 19.79
N ALA A 254 3.90 -8.64 19.29
CA ALA A 254 2.72 -9.01 20.08
C ALA A 254 2.82 -10.47 20.54
N MET A 255 3.17 -11.38 19.63
CA MET A 255 3.45 -12.79 19.93
C MET A 255 4.54 -12.98 21.00
N LEU A 256 5.63 -12.22 20.94
CA LEU A 256 6.71 -12.29 21.92
C LEU A 256 6.31 -11.77 23.31
N ARG A 257 5.30 -10.89 23.38
CA ARG A 257 4.79 -10.35 24.65
C ARG A 257 3.55 -11.06 25.18
N ASP A 258 2.97 -11.98 24.42
CA ASP A 258 2.01 -12.96 24.96
C ASP A 258 2.75 -13.95 25.89
N VAL A 259 3.03 -13.52 27.12
CA VAL A 259 3.72 -14.33 28.12
C VAL A 259 2.92 -15.58 28.49
N GLY A 260 1.59 -15.54 28.36
CA GLY A 260 0.74 -16.70 28.58
C GLY A 260 0.99 -17.80 27.53
N ARG A 261 1.11 -17.42 26.25
CA ARG A 261 1.49 -18.33 25.17
C ARG A 261 2.90 -18.86 25.38
N ASN A 262 3.86 -17.99 25.67
CA ASN A 262 5.26 -18.37 25.79
C ASN A 262 5.47 -19.33 26.99
N GLU A 263 4.79 -19.10 28.10
CA GLU A 263 4.80 -20.03 29.24
C GLU A 263 4.07 -21.35 28.94
N PHE A 264 2.99 -21.33 28.16
CA PHE A 264 2.33 -22.56 27.69
C PHE A 264 3.32 -23.44 26.91
N TYR A 265 4.00 -22.90 25.90
CA TYR A 265 4.97 -23.67 25.11
C TYR A 265 6.17 -24.12 25.93
N TRP A 266 6.68 -23.27 26.82
CA TRP A 266 7.78 -23.64 27.70
C TRP A 266 7.43 -24.86 28.56
N LYS A 267 6.28 -24.81 29.25
CA LYS A 267 5.83 -25.92 30.12
C LYS A 267 5.45 -27.17 29.32
N ALA A 268 4.90 -27.01 28.13
CA ALA A 268 4.61 -28.11 27.23
C ALA A 268 5.91 -28.85 26.83
N LEU A 269 6.93 -28.11 26.38
CA LEU A 269 8.23 -28.68 26.02
C LEU A 269 8.96 -29.27 27.24
N GLU A 270 8.89 -28.63 28.40
CA GLU A 270 9.48 -29.12 29.65
C GLU A 270 8.84 -30.43 30.12
N SER A 271 7.56 -30.65 29.82
CA SER A 271 6.84 -31.88 30.16
C SER A 271 7.24 -33.08 29.28
N LEU A 272 7.93 -32.85 28.16
CA LEU A 272 8.47 -33.88 27.29
C LEU A 272 9.94 -34.20 27.63
N PRO A 273 10.43 -35.42 27.36
CA PRO A 273 11.82 -35.78 27.57
C PRO A 273 12.72 -35.19 26.47
N CYS A 274 12.70 -33.87 26.25
CA CYS A 274 13.43 -33.18 25.19
C CYS A 274 14.95 -33.46 25.23
N ALA A 275 15.50 -33.68 26.43
CA ALA A 275 16.93 -33.94 26.62
C ALA A 275 17.44 -35.11 25.76
N GLY A 276 18.37 -34.82 24.84
CA GLY A 276 18.98 -35.82 23.97
C GLY A 276 18.18 -36.20 22.72
N LEU A 277 16.99 -35.62 22.51
CA LEU A 277 16.12 -35.88 21.36
C LEU A 277 16.26 -34.81 20.26
N LYS A 278 15.79 -35.14 19.05
CA LYS A 278 15.67 -34.20 17.94
C LYS A 278 14.29 -33.53 17.93
N VAL A 279 14.24 -32.21 17.89
CA VAL A 279 12.97 -31.44 17.86
C VAL A 279 12.82 -30.76 16.51
N LEU A 280 11.64 -30.88 15.90
CA LEU A 280 11.25 -30.16 14.69
C LEU A 280 10.30 -29.02 15.07
N ASP A 281 10.69 -27.78 14.75
CA ASP A 281 9.89 -26.58 14.92
C ASP A 281 9.32 -26.17 13.56
N LEU A 282 8.00 -26.30 13.38
CA LEU A 282 7.32 -25.99 12.12
C LEU A 282 6.78 -24.56 12.15
N GLY A 283 7.27 -23.72 11.23
CA GLY A 283 6.96 -22.28 11.22
C GLY A 283 7.73 -21.55 12.30
N ALA A 284 9.07 -21.63 12.25
CA ALA A 284 9.91 -21.22 13.36
C ALA A 284 9.82 -19.71 13.66
N GLY A 285 9.49 -18.87 12.69
CA GLY A 285 9.32 -17.43 12.87
C GLY A 285 10.58 -16.80 13.47
N THR A 286 10.46 -16.21 14.66
CA THR A 286 11.62 -15.62 15.38
C THR A 286 12.59 -16.66 15.96
N GLY A 287 12.22 -17.95 15.92
CA GLY A 287 12.98 -19.06 16.49
C GLY A 287 12.73 -19.27 17.98
N LEU A 288 11.76 -18.59 18.59
CA LEU A 288 11.53 -18.67 20.03
C LEU A 288 11.37 -20.12 20.52
N LEU A 289 10.52 -20.93 19.86
CA LEU A 289 10.26 -22.31 20.26
C LEU A 289 11.50 -23.21 20.05
N SER A 290 12.20 -23.02 18.94
CA SER A 290 13.51 -23.63 18.69
C SER A 290 14.52 -23.34 19.80
N LEU A 291 14.62 -22.09 20.25
CA LEU A 291 15.50 -21.69 21.36
C LEU A 291 15.07 -22.32 22.68
N MET A 292 13.77 -22.38 22.98
CA MET A 292 13.24 -23.06 24.17
C MET A 292 13.64 -24.54 24.18
N ALA A 293 13.41 -25.25 23.07
CA ALA A 293 13.77 -26.67 22.94
C ALA A 293 15.28 -26.90 23.14
N ALA A 294 16.13 -26.06 22.53
CA ALA A 294 17.58 -26.14 22.70
C ALA A 294 18.02 -25.88 24.16
N LYS A 295 17.43 -24.88 24.84
CA LYS A 295 17.70 -24.57 26.25
C LYS A 295 17.24 -25.68 27.20
N LEU A 296 16.20 -26.43 26.84
CA LEU A 296 15.72 -27.61 27.57
C LEU A 296 16.54 -28.88 27.28
N GLY A 297 17.59 -28.78 26.46
CA GLY A 297 18.57 -29.87 26.26
C GLY A 297 18.32 -30.75 25.04
N ALA A 298 17.49 -30.31 24.08
CA ALA A 298 17.39 -30.98 22.78
C ALA A 298 18.78 -31.19 22.18
N LYS A 299 19.03 -32.39 21.64
CA LYS A 299 20.32 -32.72 21.01
C LYS A 299 20.51 -31.94 19.72
N GLU A 300 19.42 -31.77 18.99
CA GLU A 300 19.37 -31.14 17.68
C GLU A 300 17.99 -30.50 17.52
N VAL A 301 17.94 -29.28 16.99
CA VAL A 301 16.70 -28.57 16.70
C VAL A 301 16.68 -28.22 15.22
N LEU A 302 15.64 -28.66 14.52
CA LEU A 302 15.38 -28.40 13.12
C LEU A 302 14.28 -27.34 13.02
N ALA A 303 14.64 -26.11 12.67
CA ALA A 303 13.71 -25.00 12.49
C ALA A 303 13.29 -24.89 11.02
N VAL A 304 12.01 -25.12 10.71
CA VAL A 304 11.47 -24.96 9.35
C VAL A 304 10.87 -23.57 9.23
N GLU A 305 11.37 -22.78 8.28
CA GLU A 305 10.93 -21.40 8.05
C GLU A 305 10.95 -21.09 6.55
N GLU A 306 9.85 -20.57 6.02
CA GLU A 306 9.72 -20.29 4.59
C GLU A 306 10.40 -18.97 4.21
N SER A 307 10.28 -17.95 5.06
CA SER A 307 10.89 -16.65 4.83
C SER A 307 12.40 -16.73 5.00
N GLU A 308 13.15 -16.34 3.96
CA GLU A 308 14.61 -16.26 4.02
C GLU A 308 15.08 -15.36 5.17
N ASP A 309 14.38 -14.25 5.39
CA ASP A 309 14.74 -13.26 6.40
C ASP A 309 14.54 -13.79 7.81
N MET A 310 13.40 -14.45 8.06
CA MET A 310 13.14 -15.09 9.34
C MET A 310 14.12 -16.26 9.58
N ALA A 311 14.48 -17.02 8.54
CA ALA A 311 15.48 -18.07 8.63
C ALA A 311 16.87 -17.53 9.05
N GLN A 312 17.29 -16.40 8.48
CA GLN A 312 18.54 -15.72 8.89
C GLN A 312 18.44 -15.21 10.34
N LEU A 313 17.30 -14.65 10.73
CA LEU A 313 17.05 -14.17 12.08
C LEU A 313 17.07 -15.30 13.13
N VAL A 314 16.52 -16.48 12.83
CA VAL A 314 16.62 -17.66 13.70
C VAL A 314 18.09 -18.02 13.93
N THR A 315 18.90 -18.01 12.87
CA THR A 315 20.34 -18.31 12.95
C THR A 315 21.07 -17.31 13.87
N GLN A 316 20.84 -16.01 13.67
CA GLN A 316 21.43 -14.96 14.52
C GLN A 316 20.97 -15.07 15.98
N SER A 317 19.69 -15.39 16.20
CA SER A 317 19.13 -15.56 17.54
C SER A 317 19.72 -16.77 18.25
N ALA A 318 19.95 -17.88 17.54
CA ALA A 318 20.62 -19.07 18.07
C ALA A 318 22.06 -18.78 18.49
N GLU A 319 22.82 -18.05 17.66
CA GLU A 319 24.17 -17.59 17.97
C GLU A 319 24.18 -16.69 19.21
N HIS A 320 23.29 -15.70 19.26
CA HIS A 320 23.17 -14.77 20.39
C HIS A 320 22.84 -15.48 21.71
N ASN A 321 22.09 -16.57 21.66
CA ASN A 321 21.76 -17.40 22.82
C ASN A 321 22.77 -18.51 23.12
N ALA A 322 23.84 -18.63 22.33
CA ALA A 322 24.83 -19.70 22.42
C ALA A 322 24.19 -21.10 22.39
N VAL A 323 23.26 -21.34 21.47
CA VAL A 323 22.62 -22.63 21.22
C VAL A 323 22.74 -23.02 19.75
N GLN A 324 22.53 -24.31 19.44
CA GLN A 324 22.55 -24.82 18.07
C GLN A 324 21.13 -25.05 17.57
N VAL A 325 20.79 -24.40 16.46
CA VAL A 325 19.55 -24.59 15.72
C VAL A 325 19.94 -24.71 14.24
N GLN A 326 19.49 -25.77 13.57
CA GLN A 326 19.65 -25.93 12.13
C GLN A 326 18.38 -25.44 11.45
N VAL A 327 18.53 -24.45 10.57
CA VAL A 327 17.40 -23.91 9.80
C VAL A 327 17.25 -24.69 8.49
N LEU A 328 16.03 -25.14 8.23
CA LEU A 328 15.58 -25.76 6.99
C LEU A 328 14.68 -24.76 6.25
N GLN A 329 15.28 -23.95 5.38
CA GLN A 329 14.54 -22.90 4.67
C GLN A 329 13.57 -23.52 3.64
N GLY A 330 12.29 -23.14 3.73
CA GLY A 330 11.23 -23.52 2.81
C GLY A 330 9.93 -23.89 3.54
N HIS A 331 8.84 -23.98 2.78
CA HIS A 331 7.57 -24.45 3.31
C HIS A 331 7.68 -25.92 3.73
N SER A 332 7.15 -26.29 4.89
CA SER A 332 7.24 -27.64 5.48
C SER A 332 6.87 -28.75 4.48
N THR A 333 5.78 -28.55 3.74
CA THR A 333 5.26 -29.52 2.76
C THR A 333 6.16 -29.76 1.54
N SER A 334 7.13 -28.88 1.30
CA SER A 334 8.13 -29.03 0.23
C SER A 334 9.37 -29.83 0.67
N LEU A 335 9.63 -29.89 1.98
CA LEU A 335 10.81 -30.54 2.54
C LEU A 335 10.62 -32.06 2.67
N ARG A 336 11.71 -32.82 2.68
CA ARG A 336 11.73 -34.27 2.96
C ARG A 336 13.04 -34.60 3.69
N LEU A 337 12.97 -35.40 4.75
CA LEU A 337 14.15 -35.84 5.51
C LEU A 337 14.37 -37.35 5.33
N ALA A 338 15.65 -37.75 5.28
CA ALA A 338 15.99 -39.17 5.34
C ALA A 338 15.56 -39.75 6.69
N PRO A 339 15.19 -41.04 6.77
CA PRO A 339 14.64 -41.64 8.01
C PRO A 339 15.45 -41.39 9.29
N GLU A 340 16.78 -41.32 9.20
CA GLU A 340 17.72 -41.05 10.29
C GLU A 340 17.82 -39.56 10.71
N GLU A 341 17.41 -38.66 9.83
CA GLU A 341 17.38 -37.22 10.05
C GLU A 341 16.07 -36.78 10.71
N ARG A 342 15.01 -37.60 10.61
CA ARG A 342 13.67 -37.30 11.13
C ARG A 342 13.66 -37.04 12.63
N ALA A 343 12.84 -36.06 13.02
CA ALA A 343 12.73 -35.61 14.40
C ALA A 343 11.93 -36.57 15.31
N ASP A 344 12.21 -36.51 16.60
CA ASP A 344 11.53 -37.27 17.64
C ASP A 344 10.27 -36.57 18.16
N ILE A 345 10.24 -35.23 18.11
CA ILE A 345 9.15 -34.38 18.61
C ILE A 345 8.84 -33.32 17.55
N ILE A 346 7.57 -33.01 17.35
CA ILE A 346 7.12 -31.86 16.54
C ILE A 346 6.57 -30.79 17.49
N VAL A 347 7.00 -29.55 17.32
CA VAL A 347 6.39 -28.37 17.93
C VAL A 347 6.01 -27.39 16.82
N SER A 348 4.90 -26.68 16.97
CA SER A 348 4.50 -25.67 16.02
C SER A 348 3.56 -24.66 16.64
N GLU A 349 3.65 -23.43 16.15
CA GLU A 349 2.71 -22.35 16.41
C GLU A 349 2.38 -21.69 15.06
N THR A 350 1.55 -22.38 14.29
CA THR A 350 1.07 -21.96 12.95
C THR A 350 -0.46 -21.88 12.96
N PHE A 351 -1.00 -21.38 14.07
CA PHE A 351 -2.44 -21.28 14.29
C PHE A 351 -2.90 -19.87 13.94
N GLY A 352 -3.80 -19.77 12.96
CA GLY A 352 -4.45 -18.50 12.63
C GLY A 352 -5.67 -18.21 13.52
N VAL A 353 -6.37 -17.12 13.21
CA VAL A 353 -7.60 -16.68 13.91
C VAL A 353 -8.67 -17.78 13.95
N LEU A 354 -8.76 -18.62 12.90
CA LEU A 354 -9.71 -19.75 12.81
C LEU A 354 -9.09 -21.10 13.15
N LEU A 355 -7.98 -21.13 13.91
CA LEU A 355 -7.15 -22.31 14.20
C LEU A 355 -6.43 -22.89 12.98
N LEU A 356 -7.18 -23.29 11.95
CA LEU A 356 -6.66 -23.97 10.76
C LEU A 356 -6.32 -23.06 9.58
N GLN A 357 -6.68 -21.77 9.63
CA GLN A 357 -6.63 -20.86 8.47
C GLN A 357 -5.22 -20.71 7.88
N GLU A 358 -4.16 -20.81 8.68
CA GLU A 358 -2.77 -20.81 8.20
C GLU A 358 -2.28 -22.16 7.67
N GLY A 359 -3.12 -23.20 7.68
CA GLY A 359 -2.79 -24.52 7.13
C GLY A 359 -1.93 -25.41 8.04
N CYS A 360 -1.97 -25.23 9.36
CA CYS A 360 -1.25 -26.07 10.31
C CYS A 360 -1.53 -27.58 10.12
N LEU A 361 -2.78 -27.97 9.82
CA LEU A 361 -3.15 -29.38 9.65
C LEU A 361 -2.45 -30.02 8.45
N ASP A 362 -2.30 -29.31 7.32
CA ASP A 362 -1.54 -29.78 6.15
C ASP A 362 -0.08 -30.03 6.52
N SER A 363 0.51 -29.07 7.26
CA SER A 363 1.88 -29.15 7.75
C SER A 363 2.07 -30.33 8.71
N PHE A 364 1.12 -30.58 9.62
CA PHE A 364 1.20 -31.71 10.55
C PHE A 364 1.07 -33.05 9.84
N VAL A 365 0.11 -33.20 8.91
CA VAL A 365 -0.05 -34.42 8.12
C VAL A 365 1.25 -34.76 7.40
N HIS A 366 1.81 -33.78 6.68
CA HIS A 366 3.05 -33.95 5.95
C HIS A 366 4.25 -34.24 6.86
N ALA A 367 4.40 -33.50 7.96
CA ALA A 367 5.52 -33.68 8.87
C ALA A 367 5.54 -35.08 9.49
N ARG A 368 4.38 -35.65 9.84
CA ARG A 368 4.27 -37.05 10.33
C ARG A 368 4.74 -38.07 9.30
N GLU A 369 4.54 -37.81 8.01
CA GLU A 369 4.91 -38.72 6.92
C GLU A 369 6.39 -38.60 6.54
N HIS A 370 6.94 -37.40 6.60
CA HIS A 370 8.18 -37.07 5.90
C HIS A 370 9.29 -36.44 6.75
N LEU A 371 8.95 -35.79 7.87
CA LEU A 371 9.90 -34.98 8.66
C LEU A 371 10.11 -35.53 10.08
N ALA A 372 9.16 -36.29 10.61
CA ALA A 372 9.20 -36.85 11.95
C ALA A 372 9.15 -38.38 11.93
N LYS A 373 9.62 -38.98 13.03
CA LYS A 373 9.53 -40.43 13.24
C LYS A 373 8.07 -40.85 13.44
N PRO A 374 7.69 -42.07 13.04
CA PRO A 374 6.34 -42.58 13.30
C PRO A 374 5.99 -42.51 14.79
N GLY A 375 4.85 -41.90 15.11
CA GLY A 375 4.37 -41.75 16.49
C GLY A 375 5.06 -40.63 17.29
N ALA A 376 5.87 -39.77 16.66
CA ALA A 376 6.41 -38.58 17.30
C ALA A 376 5.27 -37.74 17.93
N PRO A 377 5.36 -37.34 19.20
CA PRO A 377 4.39 -36.43 19.80
C PRO A 377 4.43 -35.07 19.10
N ILE A 378 3.25 -34.45 19.00
CA ILE A 378 3.07 -33.11 18.45
C ILE A 378 2.64 -32.19 19.59
N LEU A 379 3.24 -31.00 19.67
CA LEU A 379 2.89 -29.94 20.60
C LEU A 379 2.41 -28.69 19.84
N PRO A 380 1.19 -28.19 20.14
CA PRO A 380 0.15 -28.83 20.95
C PRO A 380 -0.34 -30.17 20.34
N CYS A 381 -0.98 -31.03 21.13
CA CYS A 381 -1.39 -32.37 20.68
C CYS A 381 -2.82 -32.44 20.15
N GLY A 382 -3.63 -31.42 20.38
CA GLY A 382 -4.96 -31.26 19.82
C GLY A 382 -5.50 -29.86 20.01
N GLY A 383 -6.63 -29.58 19.38
CA GLY A 383 -7.31 -28.30 19.48
C GLY A 383 -8.78 -28.37 19.08
N MET A 384 -9.52 -27.33 19.44
CA MET A 384 -10.89 -27.14 19.01
C MET A 384 -11.15 -25.70 18.56
N GLN A 385 -11.98 -25.57 17.53
CA GLN A 385 -12.59 -24.32 17.14
C GLN A 385 -13.98 -24.23 17.76
N CYS A 386 -14.33 -23.04 18.22
CA CYS A 386 -15.54 -22.73 18.94
C CYS A 386 -16.31 -21.57 18.29
N ALA A 387 -17.63 -21.52 18.49
CA ALA A 387 -18.50 -20.44 18.05
C ALA A 387 -19.44 -19.99 19.17
N THR A 388 -19.69 -18.67 19.27
CA THR A 388 -20.62 -18.05 20.22
C THR A 388 -21.45 -16.99 19.50
N LEU A 389 -22.76 -16.95 19.73
CA LEU A 389 -23.61 -15.88 19.24
C LEU A 389 -23.44 -14.62 20.09
N LEU A 390 -23.28 -13.46 19.46
CA LEU A 390 -22.99 -12.19 20.14
C LEU A 390 -24.05 -11.12 19.81
N SER A 391 -24.40 -10.34 20.84
CA SER A 391 -25.09 -9.05 20.73
C SER A 391 -24.06 -7.94 20.97
N SER A 392 -23.99 -6.95 20.09
CA SER A 392 -23.27 -5.68 20.29
C SER A 392 -23.79 -4.63 19.31
N THR A 393 -24.28 -3.53 19.85
CA THR A 393 -24.66 -2.32 19.11
C THR A 393 -23.45 -1.70 18.44
N ALA A 394 -22.30 -1.64 19.10
CA ALA A 394 -21.06 -1.12 18.51
C ALA A 394 -20.66 -1.92 17.25
N LEU A 395 -20.70 -3.26 17.34
CA LEU A 395 -20.46 -4.13 16.18
C LEU A 395 -21.52 -3.93 15.09
N ARG A 396 -22.79 -3.75 15.47
CA ARG A 396 -23.89 -3.49 14.54
C ARG A 396 -23.71 -2.15 13.82
N THR A 397 -23.26 -1.09 14.49
CA THR A 397 -22.96 0.22 13.90
C THR A 397 -21.83 0.11 12.87
N ALA A 398 -20.80 -0.67 13.20
CA ALA A 398 -19.64 -0.83 12.32
C ALA A 398 -19.93 -1.72 11.12
N SER A 399 -20.65 -2.82 11.31
CA SER A 399 -20.80 -3.86 10.29
C SER A 399 -22.17 -3.90 9.61
N GLY A 400 -23.18 -3.14 10.04
CA GLY A 400 -24.55 -3.19 9.49
C GLY A 400 -25.31 -1.86 9.61
N GLY A 401 -26.55 -1.78 9.12
CA GLY A 401 -27.31 -0.51 9.12
C GLY A 401 -28.06 -0.23 10.43
N LEU A 402 -27.56 0.72 11.22
CA LEU A 402 -28.33 1.38 12.29
C LEU A 402 -28.77 2.75 11.77
N PHE A 403 -29.79 2.76 10.92
CA PHE A 403 -30.34 4.03 10.44
C PHE A 403 -31.33 4.59 11.46
N THR A 404 -30.82 5.01 12.61
CA THR A 404 -31.63 5.67 13.65
C THR A 404 -31.88 7.14 13.33
N GLU A 405 -31.12 7.73 12.41
CA GLU A 405 -31.24 9.12 11.96
C GLU A 405 -31.44 9.18 10.43
N GLN A 406 -32.33 10.07 9.95
CA GLN A 406 -32.60 10.27 8.51
C GLN A 406 -31.35 10.81 7.79
N PRO A 407 -31.10 10.45 6.51
CA PRO A 407 -32.04 9.85 5.52
C PRO A 407 -32.19 8.31 5.55
N ASP A 408 -33.25 7.77 4.91
CA ASP A 408 -33.47 6.33 4.70
C ASP A 408 -32.38 5.73 3.79
N MET A 409 -31.53 4.88 4.38
CA MET A 409 -30.43 4.18 3.73
C MET A 409 -30.64 2.65 3.74
N SER A 410 -31.89 2.19 3.95
CA SER A 410 -32.23 0.76 4.12
C SER A 410 -31.83 -0.13 2.94
N HIS A 411 -31.65 0.41 1.73
CA HIS A 411 -31.11 -0.32 0.59
C HIS A 411 -29.61 -0.60 0.69
N VAL A 412 -28.85 0.33 1.24
CA VAL A 412 -27.40 0.14 1.47
C VAL A 412 -27.15 -0.94 2.53
N ALA A 413 -27.96 -1.00 3.60
CA ALA A 413 -27.83 -2.06 4.61
C ALA A 413 -28.06 -3.48 4.08
N ARG A 414 -28.77 -3.65 2.96
CA ARG A 414 -28.95 -4.97 2.34
C ARG A 414 -27.67 -5.50 1.67
N LEU A 415 -26.68 -4.63 1.48
CA LEU A 415 -25.39 -4.94 0.87
C LEU A 415 -24.33 -5.36 1.90
N ARG A 416 -24.71 -5.47 3.17
CA ARG A 416 -23.86 -5.96 4.26
C ARG A 416 -23.28 -7.33 3.93
N ASP A 417 -21.98 -7.51 4.14
CA ASP A 417 -21.38 -8.83 4.11
C ASP A 417 -21.83 -9.64 5.32
N THR A 418 -22.63 -10.68 5.08
CA THR A 418 -23.04 -11.66 6.09
C THR A 418 -22.47 -13.05 5.82
N GLY A 419 -21.59 -13.16 4.83
CA GLY A 419 -21.10 -14.43 4.30
C GLY A 419 -19.68 -14.76 4.73
N ARG A 420 -18.89 -13.76 5.14
CA ARG A 420 -17.48 -13.93 5.53
C ARG A 420 -17.28 -13.82 7.04
N VAL A 421 -16.32 -14.59 7.53
CA VAL A 421 -15.71 -14.36 8.84
C VAL A 421 -14.57 -13.36 8.64
N HIS A 422 -14.67 -12.22 9.30
CA HIS A 422 -13.65 -11.18 9.35
C HIS A 422 -12.71 -11.47 10.52
N PHE A 423 -11.41 -11.30 10.30
CA PHE A 423 -10.39 -11.49 11.33
C PHE A 423 -10.20 -10.22 12.15
N SER A 424 -10.16 -10.36 13.47
CA SER A 424 -10.11 -9.20 14.35
C SER A 424 -8.73 -8.53 14.37
N VAL A 425 -7.64 -9.28 14.14
CA VAL A 425 -6.25 -8.79 14.16
C VAL A 425 -5.97 -7.78 13.04
N PRO A 426 -6.22 -8.08 11.75
CA PRO A 426 -5.94 -7.12 10.68
C PRO A 426 -6.93 -5.92 10.68
N GLY A 427 -8.09 -6.05 11.33
CA GLY A 427 -9.11 -4.99 11.47
C GLY A 427 -9.02 -4.14 12.74
N GLY A 428 -7.98 -4.37 13.57
CA GLY A 428 -7.80 -3.74 14.88
C GLY A 428 -8.97 -3.91 15.84
N PHE A 429 -9.71 -4.98 15.67
CA PHE A 429 -10.90 -5.31 16.41
C PHE A 429 -10.54 -6.33 17.50
N SER A 430 -11.10 -6.19 18.69
CA SER A 430 -11.12 -7.25 19.71
C SER A 430 -12.54 -7.31 20.25
N VAL A 431 -13.04 -8.52 20.51
CA VAL A 431 -14.35 -8.69 21.16
C VAL A 431 -14.34 -8.04 22.55
N ASN A 432 -13.19 -8.02 23.23
CA ASN A 432 -13.02 -7.36 24.53
C ASN A 432 -13.06 -5.83 24.44
N ALA A 433 -12.89 -5.26 23.26
CA ALA A 433 -12.98 -3.83 23.03
C ALA A 433 -14.41 -3.32 22.78
N LEU A 434 -15.36 -4.23 22.53
CA LEU A 434 -16.75 -3.87 22.39
C LEU A 434 -17.33 -3.51 23.77
N PRO A 435 -17.77 -2.26 23.99
CA PRO A 435 -18.23 -1.81 25.30
C PRO A 435 -19.51 -2.53 25.75
N ASP A 436 -20.29 -3.06 24.81
CA ASP A 436 -21.61 -3.65 25.03
C ASP A 436 -21.73 -5.11 24.55
N ALA A 437 -20.61 -5.77 24.28
CA ALA A 437 -20.60 -7.18 23.86
C ALA A 437 -21.26 -8.09 24.90
N CYS A 438 -22.24 -8.86 24.42
CA CYS A 438 -22.98 -9.79 25.26
C CYS A 438 -23.20 -11.13 24.56
N ALA A 439 -22.84 -12.23 25.23
CA ALA A 439 -23.06 -13.58 24.72
C ALA A 439 -24.55 -13.94 24.72
N MET A 440 -25.06 -14.33 23.56
CA MET A 440 -26.45 -14.75 23.34
C MET A 440 -26.60 -16.28 23.32
N SER A 441 -25.50 -17.02 23.24
CA SER A 441 -25.46 -18.48 23.34
C SER A 441 -24.34 -18.95 24.27
N GLU A 442 -24.41 -20.22 24.68
CA GLU A 442 -23.23 -20.92 25.16
C GLU A 442 -22.16 -21.03 24.07
N ARG A 443 -20.92 -21.32 24.47
CA ARG A 443 -19.84 -21.63 23.54
C ARG A 443 -20.03 -23.03 22.96
N LEU A 444 -20.02 -23.13 21.65
CA LEU A 444 -20.20 -24.38 20.92
C LEU A 444 -18.88 -24.83 20.31
N CYS A 445 -18.47 -26.07 20.58
CA CYS A 445 -17.36 -26.71 19.86
C CYS A 445 -17.84 -27.07 18.43
N VAL A 446 -17.30 -26.39 17.43
CA VAL A 446 -17.69 -26.59 16.02
C VAL A 446 -16.78 -27.57 15.31
N LEU A 447 -15.50 -27.64 15.69
CA LEU A 447 -14.51 -28.57 15.15
C LEU A 447 -13.55 -28.98 16.28
N GLU A 448 -13.23 -30.25 16.39
CA GLU A 448 -12.24 -30.78 17.34
C GLU A 448 -11.28 -31.72 16.60
N LEU A 449 -9.98 -31.60 16.87
CA LEU A 449 -8.92 -32.33 16.18
C LEU A 449 -7.89 -32.89 17.17
N ASP A 450 -7.48 -34.14 16.94
CA ASP A 450 -6.25 -34.72 17.52
C ASP A 450 -5.14 -34.55 16.48
N PHE A 451 -4.17 -33.67 16.74
CA PHE A 451 -3.14 -33.32 15.76
C PHE A 451 -2.17 -34.47 15.47
N ALA A 452 -2.12 -35.53 16.29
CA ALA A 452 -1.31 -36.70 16.01
C ALA A 452 -1.95 -37.65 14.99
N THR A 453 -3.26 -37.55 14.75
CA THR A 453 -4.02 -38.52 13.93
C THR A 453 -4.92 -37.89 12.87
N SER A 454 -5.45 -36.70 13.12
CA SER A 454 -6.41 -36.05 12.23
C SER A 454 -5.77 -35.68 10.89
N THR A 455 -6.61 -35.64 9.87
CA THR A 455 -6.33 -35.30 8.47
C THR A 455 -7.42 -34.36 7.96
N LEU A 456 -7.23 -33.77 6.77
CA LEU A 456 -8.28 -32.96 6.13
C LEU A 456 -9.59 -33.73 5.95
N SER A 457 -9.53 -35.05 5.74
CA SER A 457 -10.74 -35.88 5.55
C SER A 457 -11.61 -36.03 6.80
N ASP A 458 -11.07 -35.70 7.98
CA ASP A 458 -11.81 -35.69 9.24
C ASP A 458 -12.63 -34.40 9.44
N ILE A 459 -12.39 -33.38 8.61
CA ILE A 459 -13.16 -32.13 8.60
C ILE A 459 -14.48 -32.38 7.86
N PRO A 460 -15.64 -32.20 8.52
CA PRO A 460 -16.93 -32.38 7.87
C PRO A 460 -17.23 -31.22 6.94
N ALA A 461 -17.95 -31.45 5.84
CA ALA A 461 -18.43 -30.37 4.98
C ALA A 461 -19.35 -29.38 5.73
N SER A 462 -20.17 -29.88 6.68
CA SER A 462 -21.00 -29.03 7.53
C SER A 462 -21.40 -29.71 8.85
N ARG A 463 -21.76 -28.91 9.85
CA ARG A 463 -22.40 -29.36 11.10
C ARG A 463 -23.52 -28.40 11.48
N THR A 464 -24.59 -28.93 12.07
CA THR A 464 -25.73 -28.16 12.56
C THR A 464 -25.91 -28.40 14.05
N PHE A 465 -26.05 -27.32 14.80
CA PHE A 465 -26.23 -27.29 16.24
C PHE A 465 -27.60 -26.68 16.58
N VAL A 466 -28.25 -27.25 17.58
CA VAL A 466 -29.44 -26.68 18.19
C VAL A 466 -29.04 -26.12 19.55
N LEU A 467 -29.27 -24.83 19.75
CA LEU A 467 -28.91 -24.11 20.97
C LEU A 467 -30.09 -23.22 21.39
N HIS A 468 -30.04 -22.69 22.61
CA HIS A 468 -31.10 -21.81 23.12
C HIS A 468 -30.52 -20.44 23.44
N ALA A 469 -31.27 -19.38 23.09
CA ALA A 469 -30.88 -18.02 23.44
C ALA A 469 -30.76 -17.88 24.96
N LEU A 470 -29.59 -17.46 25.47
CA LEU A 470 -29.33 -17.31 26.91
C LEU A 470 -30.16 -16.18 27.54
N GLN A 471 -30.52 -15.20 26.72
CA GLN A 471 -31.22 -13.98 27.12
C GLN A 471 -32.05 -13.41 25.97
N GLU A 472 -32.97 -12.52 26.33
CA GLU A 472 -33.70 -11.70 25.36
C GLU A 472 -32.78 -10.62 24.80
N GLY A 473 -32.87 -10.34 23.50
CA GLY A 473 -32.04 -9.34 22.84
C GLY A 473 -31.95 -9.56 21.34
N CYS A 474 -30.93 -8.98 20.72
CA CYS A 474 -30.66 -9.14 19.29
C CYS A 474 -29.33 -9.88 19.07
N ILE A 475 -29.33 -10.87 18.18
CA ILE A 475 -28.10 -11.55 17.76
C ILE A 475 -27.57 -10.83 16.52
N ASP A 476 -26.30 -10.45 16.57
CA ASP A 476 -25.69 -9.53 15.60
C ASP A 476 -24.56 -10.18 14.82
N ALA A 477 -23.90 -11.15 15.43
CA ALA A 477 -22.78 -11.86 14.84
C ALA A 477 -22.60 -13.26 15.45
N VAL A 478 -21.85 -14.09 14.72
CA VAL A 478 -21.17 -15.26 15.27
C VAL A 478 -19.72 -14.89 15.51
N VAL A 479 -19.22 -15.11 16.72
CA VAL A 479 -17.81 -14.97 17.08
C VAL A 479 -17.17 -16.35 17.14
N THR A 480 -16.04 -16.52 16.46
CA THR A 480 -15.22 -17.72 16.53
C THR A 480 -13.97 -17.50 17.35
N SER A 481 -13.60 -18.51 18.13
CA SER A 481 -12.35 -18.58 18.90
C SER A 481 -11.91 -20.04 18.99
N TRP A 482 -10.77 -20.33 19.61
CA TRP A 482 -10.25 -21.69 19.69
C TRP A 482 -9.44 -21.92 20.96
N GLU A 483 -9.24 -23.19 21.29
CA GLU A 483 -8.28 -23.63 22.31
C GLU A 483 -7.44 -24.79 21.78
N VAL A 484 -6.19 -24.88 22.24
CA VAL A 484 -5.27 -26.00 22.00
C VAL A 484 -4.70 -26.51 23.31
N TRP A 485 -4.32 -27.78 23.37
CA TRP A 485 -3.82 -28.39 24.60
C TRP A 485 -2.52 -29.19 24.38
N ALA A 486 -1.65 -29.12 25.38
CA ALA A 486 -0.35 -29.81 25.34
C ALA A 486 -0.45 -31.30 25.72
N ASP A 487 -1.51 -31.70 26.45
CA ASP A 487 -1.69 -33.06 26.96
C ASP A 487 -3.11 -33.59 26.76
N LYS A 488 -3.26 -34.92 26.64
CA LYS A 488 -4.56 -35.57 26.42
C LYS A 488 -5.56 -35.39 27.57
N GLN A 489 -5.10 -35.02 28.77
CA GLN A 489 -5.97 -34.71 29.90
C GLN A 489 -6.38 -33.24 29.95
N ARG A 490 -5.93 -32.43 28.98
CA ARG A 490 -6.21 -30.99 28.85
C ARG A 490 -5.90 -30.21 30.13
N LYS A 491 -4.80 -30.53 30.80
CA LYS A 491 -4.35 -29.80 32.00
C LYS A 491 -3.67 -28.50 31.64
N GLN A 492 -2.99 -28.47 30.49
CA GLN A 492 -2.38 -27.28 29.94
C GLN A 492 -3.14 -26.90 28.67
N ILE A 493 -3.83 -25.76 28.71
CA ILE A 493 -4.65 -25.23 27.62
C ILE A 493 -4.16 -23.82 27.30
N LEU A 494 -4.13 -23.52 26.01
CA LEU A 494 -3.94 -22.21 25.43
C LEU A 494 -5.21 -21.84 24.68
N SER A 495 -5.77 -20.67 24.96
CA SER A 495 -7.10 -20.26 24.50
C SER A 495 -7.10 -18.84 23.96
N THR A 496 -7.91 -18.60 22.92
CA THR A 496 -8.24 -17.29 22.32
C THR A 496 -9.66 -16.81 22.64
N HIS A 497 -10.31 -17.46 23.60
CA HIS A 497 -11.63 -17.06 24.07
C HIS A 497 -11.57 -15.66 24.72
N ALA A 498 -12.48 -14.77 24.32
CA ALA A 498 -12.46 -13.39 24.78
C ALA A 498 -12.48 -13.27 26.31
N GLU A 499 -13.24 -14.11 27.03
CA GLU A 499 -13.28 -14.10 28.49
C GLU A 499 -12.00 -14.64 29.16
N ASP A 500 -11.22 -15.47 28.46
CA ASP A 500 -9.96 -16.01 28.99
C ASP A 500 -8.82 -15.00 28.83
N THR A 501 -8.90 -14.14 27.80
CA THR A 501 -7.93 -13.05 27.57
C THR A 501 -8.29 -11.80 28.38
N LYS A 502 -9.58 -11.58 28.69
CA LYS A 502 -10.04 -10.37 29.39
C LYS A 502 -9.38 -10.20 30.77
N GLY A 503 -8.78 -9.03 30.98
CA GLY A 503 -8.19 -8.63 32.27
C GLY A 503 -6.88 -9.34 32.63
N GLN A 504 -6.28 -10.07 31.68
CA GLN A 504 -4.94 -10.63 31.84
C GLN A 504 -3.89 -9.63 31.33
N ASP A 505 -2.76 -9.54 32.01
CA ASP A 505 -1.62 -8.67 31.60
C ASP A 505 -1.05 -9.04 30.20
N TRP A 506 -1.38 -10.23 29.68
CA TRP A 506 -1.01 -10.72 28.35
C TRP A 506 -2.19 -10.81 27.38
N GLY A 507 -3.40 -10.51 27.84
CA GLY A 507 -4.65 -10.74 27.11
C GLY A 507 -4.74 -9.93 25.82
N PHE A 508 -4.36 -8.65 25.89
CA PHE A 508 -4.36 -7.79 24.71
C PHE A 508 -3.34 -8.23 23.68
N ALA A 509 -2.11 -8.58 24.09
CA ALA A 509 -1.10 -9.11 23.18
C ALA A 509 -1.66 -10.32 22.42
N ARG A 510 -2.32 -11.23 23.13
CA ARG A 510 -3.01 -12.38 22.51
C ARG A 510 -4.10 -11.97 21.53
N ASP A 511 -4.97 -11.06 21.93
CA ASP A 511 -6.05 -10.55 21.08
C ASP A 511 -5.48 -9.80 19.84
N GLY A 512 -4.26 -9.26 19.94
CA GLY A 512 -3.58 -8.49 18.90
C GLY A 512 -2.81 -9.32 17.87
N HIS A 513 -2.56 -10.62 18.08
CA HIS A 513 -1.94 -11.51 17.09
C HIS A 513 -2.79 -12.71 16.68
N TRP A 514 -3.67 -13.22 17.56
CA TRP A 514 -4.69 -14.21 17.17
C TRP A 514 -6.10 -13.65 17.15
N GLY A 515 -6.46 -12.83 18.14
CA GLY A 515 -7.81 -12.25 18.23
C GLY A 515 -8.93 -13.28 18.17
N GLN A 516 -10.04 -12.88 17.55
CA GLN A 516 -11.21 -13.72 17.28
C GLN A 516 -11.67 -13.53 15.83
N GLY A 517 -12.43 -14.49 15.29
CA GLY A 517 -13.14 -14.28 14.03
C GLY A 517 -14.55 -13.76 14.30
N PHE A 518 -15.08 -12.89 13.45
CA PHE A 518 -16.48 -12.47 13.54
C PHE A 518 -17.17 -12.58 12.18
N GLN A 519 -18.36 -13.18 12.14
CA GLN A 519 -19.24 -13.11 10.99
C GLN A 519 -20.49 -12.32 11.37
N ALA A 520 -20.66 -11.18 10.71
CA ALA A 520 -21.87 -10.39 10.77
C ALA A 520 -23.10 -11.20 10.35
N LEU A 521 -24.19 -11.11 11.12
CA LEU A 521 -25.48 -11.73 10.78
C LEU A 521 -26.53 -10.65 10.52
N VAL A 522 -27.55 -10.98 9.73
CA VAL A 522 -28.78 -10.17 9.73
C VAL A 522 -29.31 -10.14 11.17
N PRO A 523 -29.48 -8.94 11.78
CA PRO A 523 -29.94 -8.81 13.16
C PRO A 523 -31.18 -9.65 13.43
N LEU A 524 -31.08 -10.55 14.41
CA LEU A 524 -32.14 -11.47 14.77
C LEU A 524 -32.56 -11.23 16.22
N THR A 525 -33.74 -10.65 16.42
CA THR A 525 -34.33 -10.49 17.74
C THR A 525 -34.82 -11.84 18.26
N VAL A 526 -34.44 -12.18 19.49
CA VAL A 526 -34.76 -13.44 20.13
C VAL A 526 -35.27 -13.24 21.56
N GLN A 527 -36.09 -14.19 22.00
CA GLN A 527 -36.53 -14.30 23.39
C GLN A 527 -35.63 -15.28 24.15
N LYS A 528 -35.48 -15.06 25.46
CA LYS A 528 -34.73 -15.99 26.31
C LYS A 528 -35.33 -17.41 26.20
N GLY A 529 -34.47 -18.39 25.95
CA GLY A 529 -34.86 -19.79 25.78
C GLY A 529 -35.44 -20.12 24.40
N GLN A 530 -35.46 -19.19 23.45
CA GLN A 530 -35.84 -19.49 22.07
C GLN A 530 -34.85 -20.46 21.43
N GLU A 531 -35.36 -21.51 20.78
CA GLU A 531 -34.54 -22.47 20.04
C GLU A 531 -33.97 -21.83 18.77
N LEU A 532 -32.68 -22.04 18.55
CA LEU A 532 -31.91 -21.53 17.43
C LEU A 532 -31.15 -22.66 16.77
N ARG A 533 -31.08 -22.63 15.45
CA ARG A 533 -30.32 -23.60 14.65
C ARG A 533 -29.14 -22.91 14.00
N LEU A 534 -27.92 -23.20 14.49
CA LEU A 534 -26.68 -22.70 13.93
C LEU A 534 -26.04 -23.78 13.06
N THR A 535 -25.83 -23.48 11.78
CA THR A 535 -25.11 -24.38 10.86
C THR A 535 -23.79 -23.75 10.45
N VAL A 536 -22.70 -24.50 10.64
CA VAL A 536 -21.37 -24.17 10.13
C VAL A 536 -21.08 -25.03 8.90
N ARG A 537 -20.52 -24.41 7.86
CA ARG A 537 -19.99 -25.08 6.67
C ARG A 537 -18.49 -24.84 6.61
N PHE A 538 -17.69 -25.87 6.36
CA PHE A 538 -16.24 -25.78 6.25
C PHE A 538 -15.81 -25.91 4.79
N ALA A 539 -14.80 -25.14 4.39
CA ALA A 539 -14.21 -25.27 3.06
C ALA A 539 -13.47 -26.61 2.93
N ASP A 540 -13.35 -27.12 1.71
CA ASP A 540 -12.73 -28.43 1.45
C ASP A 540 -11.27 -28.52 1.93
N ASN A 541 -10.57 -27.38 2.00
CA ASN A 541 -9.21 -27.28 2.52
C ASN A 541 -9.14 -27.07 4.04
N GLY A 542 -10.29 -26.93 4.73
CA GLY A 542 -10.38 -26.71 6.17
C GLY A 542 -9.98 -25.31 6.66
N LYS A 543 -9.58 -24.40 5.77
CA LYS A 543 -9.00 -23.08 6.11
C LYS A 543 -10.04 -21.98 6.29
N ALA A 544 -11.23 -22.17 5.73
CA ALA A 544 -12.34 -21.25 5.84
C ALA A 544 -13.61 -21.94 6.35
N CYS A 545 -14.50 -21.16 6.98
CA CYS A 545 -15.81 -21.62 7.38
C CYS A 545 -16.85 -20.49 7.30
N GLN A 546 -18.13 -20.84 7.19
CA GLN A 546 -19.25 -19.92 7.14
C GLN A 546 -20.37 -20.40 8.07
N PHE A 547 -21.01 -19.46 8.77
CA PHE A 547 -22.13 -19.70 9.66
C PHE A 547 -23.46 -19.28 9.04
N SER A 548 -24.54 -19.96 9.44
CA SER A 548 -25.92 -19.58 9.13
C SER A 548 -26.81 -19.87 10.34
N LEU A 549 -27.72 -18.95 10.64
CA LEU A 549 -28.56 -19.01 11.84
C LEU A 549 -30.04 -18.95 11.45
N GLU A 550 -30.83 -19.90 11.97
CA GLU A 550 -32.27 -20.01 11.71
C GLU A 550 -33.06 -20.09 13.03
N THR A 551 -34.34 -19.66 13.00
CA THR A 551 -35.31 -19.85 14.09
C THR A 551 -36.41 -20.81 13.66
N ASP A 552 -37.02 -21.53 14.60
CA ASP A 552 -38.11 -22.46 14.30
C ASP A 552 -39.41 -21.67 13.97
N GLY A 553 -39.78 -21.57 12.68
CA GLY A 553 -41.11 -21.04 12.27
C GLY A 553 -41.25 -20.18 10.99
N SER A 554 -40.20 -19.55 10.44
CA SER A 554 -40.12 -18.95 9.07
C SER A 554 -38.79 -18.20 8.94
N ARG A 555 -38.12 -18.05 7.79
CA ARG A 555 -38.53 -17.88 6.39
C ARG A 555 -37.35 -18.37 5.52
N LYS A 556 -37.62 -18.96 4.35
CA LYS A 556 -36.57 -19.12 3.32
C LYS A 556 -35.87 -17.76 3.10
N PRO A 557 -34.56 -17.73 2.83
CA PRO A 557 -33.85 -16.50 2.45
C PRO A 557 -34.69 -15.75 1.41
N MET A 558 -34.83 -14.44 1.56
CA MET A 558 -35.53 -13.62 0.58
C MET A 558 -34.79 -13.75 -0.76
N GLU A 559 -35.37 -14.48 -1.72
CA GLU A 559 -34.94 -14.40 -3.12
C GLU A 559 -35.22 -12.98 -3.60
N LEU A 560 -34.17 -12.20 -3.78
CA LEU A 560 -34.23 -10.92 -4.50
C LEU A 560 -34.31 -11.24 -6.00
N ASP A 561 -35.30 -10.67 -6.68
CA ASP A 561 -35.49 -10.81 -8.13
C ASP A 561 -34.25 -10.27 -8.88
N PRO A 562 -33.51 -11.11 -9.63
CA PRO A 562 -32.25 -10.75 -10.26
C PRO A 562 -32.39 -9.86 -11.52
N ARG A 563 -33.60 -9.40 -11.85
CA ARG A 563 -33.87 -8.67 -13.10
C ARG A 563 -34.20 -7.19 -12.86
N ALA A 564 -33.19 -6.42 -12.48
CA ALA A 564 -33.19 -4.96 -12.65
C ALA A 564 -31.91 -4.56 -13.40
N GLU A 565 -32.13 -4.28 -14.69
CA GLU A 565 -31.30 -3.67 -15.73
C GLU A 565 -29.85 -3.27 -15.36
N ALA A 566 -28.89 -3.97 -15.97
CA ALA A 566 -27.53 -3.47 -16.15
C ALA A 566 -27.48 -2.63 -17.44
N GLU A 567 -27.51 -1.31 -17.31
CA GLU A 567 -27.03 -0.43 -18.38
C GLU A 567 -25.51 -0.52 -18.46
N LYS A 568 -25.00 -0.58 -19.70
CA LYS A 568 -23.57 -0.64 -20.00
C LYS A 568 -22.92 0.67 -19.54
N SER A 569 -21.94 0.59 -18.65
CA SER A 569 -21.04 1.72 -18.39
C SER A 569 -20.03 1.82 -19.55
N ASP A 570 -20.01 2.97 -20.20
CA ASP A 570 -18.91 3.33 -21.10
C ASP A 570 -17.68 3.62 -20.23
N ALA A 571 -16.60 2.88 -20.44
CA ALA A 571 -15.31 3.18 -19.81
C ALA A 571 -14.77 4.52 -20.35
N PHE A 572 -14.47 5.46 -19.45
CA PHE A 572 -14.04 6.82 -19.78
C PHE A 572 -12.63 6.86 -20.37
N LYS A 573 -12.42 7.79 -21.32
CA LYS A 573 -11.10 8.09 -21.91
C LYS A 573 -10.56 9.40 -21.33
N CYS A 574 -9.28 9.41 -20.94
CA CYS A 574 -8.60 10.52 -20.27
C CYS A 574 -8.37 11.77 -21.17
N GLU A 575 -8.63 11.65 -22.48
CA GLU A 575 -8.15 12.59 -23.50
C GLU A 575 -9.03 13.84 -23.68
N ASP A 576 -10.19 13.93 -23.00
CA ASP A 576 -11.19 15.00 -23.18
C ASP A 576 -11.17 16.09 -22.09
N TYR A 577 -10.19 16.13 -21.17
CA TYR A 577 -10.26 16.94 -19.94
C TYR A 577 -9.32 18.16 -19.88
N GLU A 578 -9.78 19.23 -19.23
CA GLU A 578 -9.03 20.48 -19.01
C GLU A 578 -7.87 20.36 -17.98
N ALA A 579 -7.85 19.29 -17.18
CA ALA A 579 -6.79 18.99 -16.20
C ALA A 579 -6.41 17.48 -16.18
N PRO A 580 -5.76 16.95 -17.24
CA PRO A 580 -5.50 15.51 -17.41
C PRO A 580 -4.66 14.88 -16.29
N TRP A 581 -3.75 15.65 -15.68
CA TRP A 581 -2.83 15.19 -14.63
C TRP A 581 -3.54 14.74 -13.33
N LEU A 582 -4.71 15.28 -13.04
CA LEU A 582 -5.55 14.87 -11.89
C LEU A 582 -6.26 13.54 -12.14
N CYS A 583 -6.50 13.19 -13.42
CA CYS A 583 -7.13 11.94 -13.81
C CYS A 583 -6.10 10.82 -13.95
N GLU A 584 -4.93 11.10 -14.55
CA GLU A 584 -3.85 10.11 -14.71
C GLU A 584 -3.22 9.64 -13.39
N ALA A 585 -3.17 10.50 -12.36
CA ALA A 585 -2.66 10.13 -11.04
C ALA A 585 -3.65 9.30 -10.18
N PHE A 586 -4.94 9.30 -10.55
CA PHE A 586 -6.02 8.82 -9.68
C PHE A 586 -6.90 7.73 -10.28
N ILE A 587 -7.02 7.64 -11.60
CA ILE A 587 -7.77 6.54 -12.23
C ILE A 587 -7.18 5.19 -11.80
N PRO A 588 -5.85 4.99 -11.69
CA PRO A 588 -5.30 3.80 -11.04
C PRO A 588 -5.77 3.68 -9.58
N LEU A 589 -5.67 4.72 -8.74
CA LEU A 589 -6.09 4.64 -7.33
C LEU A 589 -7.61 4.39 -7.09
N LEU A 590 -8.47 4.81 -8.02
CA LEU A 590 -9.94 4.72 -7.95
C LEU A 590 -10.50 3.50 -8.72
N CYS A 591 -9.81 3.03 -9.75
CA CYS A 591 -10.17 1.85 -10.53
C CYS A 591 -9.41 0.60 -10.08
N ASP A 592 -8.18 0.74 -9.56
CA ASP A 592 -7.52 -0.23 -8.68
C ASP A 592 -8.05 -0.07 -7.26
N VAL A 593 -9.36 -0.32 -7.12
CA VAL A 593 -9.84 -1.04 -5.93
C VAL A 593 -9.37 -2.51 -5.99
N GLU A 594 -8.18 -2.76 -6.52
CA GLU A 594 -7.36 -3.94 -6.24
C GLU A 594 -6.77 -3.77 -4.85
N ALA A 595 -7.65 -3.81 -3.84
CA ALA A 595 -7.33 -4.38 -2.55
C ALA A 595 -6.05 -3.85 -1.84
N GLU A 596 -5.79 -2.54 -1.91
CA GLU A 596 -4.82 -1.88 -1.02
C GLU A 596 -5.32 -1.75 0.44
N GLY A 597 -6.59 -2.12 0.71
CA GLY A 597 -7.16 -2.11 2.07
C GLY A 597 -7.70 -3.45 2.57
N VAL A 598 -7.60 -4.53 1.79
CA VAL A 598 -7.99 -5.88 2.25
C VAL A 598 -6.74 -6.66 2.55
N GLU A 599 -6.52 -6.87 3.84
CA GLU A 599 -5.39 -7.60 4.40
C GLU A 599 -5.22 -8.96 3.71
N PRO A 600 -3.97 -9.38 3.37
CA PRO A 600 -3.71 -10.57 2.56
C PRO A 600 -4.42 -11.83 3.07
N ASP A 601 -4.53 -11.98 4.38
CA ASP A 601 -5.21 -13.12 5.02
C ASP A 601 -6.72 -13.11 4.79
N GLN A 602 -7.35 -11.94 4.80
CA GLN A 602 -8.78 -11.81 4.51
C GLN A 602 -9.07 -12.07 3.03
N ARG A 603 -8.14 -11.69 2.14
CA ARG A 603 -8.22 -12.01 0.69
C ARG A 603 -8.11 -13.52 0.46
N ARG A 604 -7.11 -14.16 1.06
CA ARG A 604 -6.91 -15.62 0.98
C ARG A 604 -8.10 -16.39 1.54
N TYR A 605 -8.63 -15.96 2.67
CA TYR A 605 -9.86 -16.55 3.24
C TYR A 605 -11.05 -16.44 2.27
N ALA A 606 -11.21 -15.31 1.58
CA ALA A 606 -12.26 -15.13 0.59
C ALA A 606 -12.08 -16.02 -0.66
N GLU A 607 -10.84 -16.34 -1.04
CA GLU A 607 -10.52 -17.30 -2.11
C GLU A 607 -10.78 -18.75 -1.69
N ASP A 608 -10.50 -19.08 -0.42
CA ASP A 608 -10.73 -20.40 0.16
C ASP A 608 -12.22 -20.72 0.38
N LEU A 609 -13.06 -19.68 0.55
CA LEU A 609 -14.51 -19.84 0.50
C LEU A 609 -14.95 -20.23 -0.92
N ALA A 610 -15.24 -21.52 -1.12
CA ALA A 610 -15.71 -22.05 -2.40
C ALA A 610 -16.93 -21.28 -2.96
N PRO A 611 -17.18 -21.27 -4.28
CA PRO A 611 -18.35 -20.62 -4.88
C PRO A 611 -19.71 -21.17 -4.40
N THR A 612 -19.70 -22.35 -3.77
CA THR A 612 -20.87 -23.04 -3.21
C THR A 612 -21.31 -22.51 -1.85
N PHE A 613 -20.51 -21.64 -1.22
CA PHE A 613 -20.90 -20.94 0.01
C PHE A 613 -21.96 -19.89 -0.31
N GLN A 614 -23.04 -19.92 0.46
CA GLN A 614 -24.19 -19.03 0.25
C GLN A 614 -23.82 -17.63 0.73
N SER A 615 -23.29 -16.80 -0.17
CA SER A 615 -23.47 -15.36 -0.01
C SER A 615 -24.78 -15.00 -0.73
N PRO A 616 -25.74 -14.33 -0.05
CA PRO A 616 -26.87 -13.69 -0.74
C PRO A 616 -26.44 -12.76 -1.90
N LEU A 617 -25.15 -12.43 -1.98
CA LEU A 617 -24.52 -11.52 -2.91
C LEU A 617 -23.70 -12.21 -4.02
N ALA A 618 -23.68 -13.55 -4.10
CA ALA A 618 -22.91 -14.26 -5.15
C ALA A 618 -23.35 -13.92 -6.59
N GLU A 619 -24.57 -13.37 -6.77
CA GLU A 619 -25.07 -12.85 -8.05
C GLU A 619 -25.15 -11.30 -8.13
N GLN A 620 -24.79 -10.56 -7.07
CA GLN A 620 -24.83 -9.08 -7.06
C GLN A 620 -23.44 -8.46 -6.88
N ARG A 621 -22.92 -7.95 -8.01
CA ARG A 621 -21.86 -6.94 -8.18
C ARG A 621 -20.82 -6.87 -7.04
N SER A 622 -19.79 -7.73 -7.13
CA SER A 622 -18.61 -7.72 -6.26
C SER A 622 -17.96 -6.35 -6.07
N VAL A 623 -18.14 -5.44 -7.03
CA VAL A 623 -17.65 -4.06 -6.97
C VAL A 623 -18.37 -3.26 -5.89
N VAL A 624 -19.70 -3.36 -5.75
CA VAL A 624 -20.48 -2.58 -4.78
C VAL A 624 -20.11 -2.95 -3.33
N VAL A 625 -19.99 -4.24 -3.05
CA VAL A 625 -19.60 -4.75 -1.71
C VAL A 625 -18.14 -4.39 -1.41
N ARG A 626 -17.26 -4.38 -2.42
CA ARG A 626 -15.86 -3.92 -2.27
C ARG A 626 -15.77 -2.41 -2.04
N SER A 627 -16.61 -1.61 -2.70
CA SER A 627 -16.68 -0.15 -2.54
C SER A 627 -17.32 0.28 -1.21
N LEU A 628 -18.13 -0.57 -0.59
CA LEU A 628 -18.79 -0.35 0.71
C LEU A 628 -18.06 -1.10 1.84
N ASN A 629 -16.73 -1.13 1.81
CA ASN A 629 -15.87 -1.84 2.76
C ASN A 629 -16.25 -1.62 4.24
N ASP A 630 -15.62 -2.39 5.14
CA ASP A 630 -15.94 -2.46 6.58
C ASP A 630 -16.01 -1.08 7.29
N ASP A 631 -15.39 -0.03 6.73
CA ASP A 631 -15.40 1.33 7.26
C ASP A 631 -16.58 2.18 6.77
N TYR A 632 -17.10 1.92 5.57
CA TYR A 632 -18.17 2.73 4.98
C TYR A 632 -19.47 2.63 5.78
N PHE A 633 -19.82 1.43 6.27
CA PHE A 633 -20.97 1.25 7.15
C PHE A 633 -20.81 2.02 8.45
N ALA A 634 -19.64 1.95 9.08
CA ALA A 634 -19.34 2.72 10.26
C ALA A 634 -19.46 4.25 10.01
N LEU A 635 -19.06 4.74 8.83
CA LEU A 635 -19.13 6.16 8.44
C LEU A 635 -20.57 6.64 8.32
N ILE A 636 -21.41 5.92 7.56
CA ILE A 636 -22.80 6.31 7.34
C ILE A 636 -23.66 6.16 8.60
N ASN A 637 -23.28 5.28 9.53
CA ASN A 637 -23.98 5.12 10.80
C ASN A 637 -23.43 6.03 11.91
N HIS A 638 -22.41 6.86 11.65
CA HIS A 638 -21.78 7.67 12.68
C HIS A 638 -22.69 8.85 13.10
N PRO A 639 -23.33 8.84 14.30
CA PRO A 639 -24.33 9.83 14.65
C PRO A 639 -23.74 11.24 14.85
N ALA A 640 -22.57 11.37 15.48
CA ALA A 640 -21.96 12.69 15.69
C ALA A 640 -21.61 13.40 14.36
N ARG A 641 -21.07 12.67 13.39
CA ARG A 641 -20.83 13.14 12.02
C ARG A 641 -22.13 13.64 11.37
N LEU A 642 -23.20 12.83 11.40
CA LEU A 642 -24.45 13.20 10.76
C LEU A 642 -25.10 14.43 11.41
N ARG A 643 -25.04 14.53 12.75
CA ARG A 643 -25.50 15.72 13.49
C ARG A 643 -24.70 16.97 13.14
N PHE A 644 -23.38 16.86 12.99
CA PHE A 644 -22.52 17.96 12.55
C PHE A 644 -22.93 18.50 11.18
N PHE A 645 -23.07 17.62 10.18
CA PHE A 645 -23.45 18.03 8.83
C PHE A 645 -24.88 18.54 8.74
N ARG A 646 -25.83 17.91 9.43
CA ARG A 646 -27.21 18.40 9.54
C ARG A 646 -27.24 19.81 10.12
N GLY A 647 -26.51 20.06 11.19
CA GLY A 647 -26.44 21.39 11.81
C GLY A 647 -25.82 22.44 10.88
N ALA A 648 -24.76 22.08 10.16
CA ALA A 648 -24.10 22.98 9.22
C ALA A 648 -24.99 23.33 8.02
N LEU A 649 -25.68 22.34 7.45
CA LEU A 649 -26.63 22.53 6.35
C LEU A 649 -27.87 23.33 6.82
N GLN A 650 -28.37 23.06 8.03
CA GLN A 650 -29.46 23.86 8.60
C GLN A 650 -29.07 25.33 8.78
N ALA A 651 -27.86 25.60 9.29
CA ALA A 651 -27.36 26.97 9.43
C ALA A 651 -27.21 27.67 8.07
N LEU A 652 -26.85 26.93 7.01
CA LEU A 652 -26.84 27.44 5.64
C LEU A 652 -28.26 27.78 5.15
N ALA A 653 -29.23 26.90 5.36
CA ALA A 653 -30.64 27.15 5.04
C ALA A 653 -31.20 28.36 5.81
N ASP A 654 -30.89 28.49 7.09
CA ASP A 654 -31.38 29.59 7.94
C ASP A 654 -30.79 30.95 7.52
N SER A 655 -29.54 30.97 7.06
CA SER A 655 -28.83 32.20 6.69
C SER A 655 -29.08 32.65 5.26
N SER A 656 -29.23 31.70 4.32
CA SER A 656 -29.21 31.95 2.87
C SER A 656 -30.42 31.39 2.13
N GLY A 657 -31.33 30.68 2.81
CA GLY A 657 -32.44 29.97 2.19
C GLY A 657 -31.99 28.75 1.37
N SER A 658 -32.82 28.37 0.39
CA SER A 658 -32.45 27.34 -0.60
C SER A 658 -31.33 27.86 -1.49
N VAL A 659 -30.25 27.10 -1.60
CA VAL A 659 -29.06 27.42 -2.41
C VAL A 659 -28.62 26.21 -3.22
N ARG A 660 -27.73 26.41 -4.20
CA ARG A 660 -27.15 25.31 -4.98
C ARG A 660 -25.93 24.73 -4.24
N VAL A 661 -26.00 23.47 -3.85
CA VAL A 661 -24.96 22.74 -3.12
C VAL A 661 -24.29 21.73 -4.06
N LEU A 662 -22.96 21.70 -4.05
CA LEU A 662 -22.15 20.65 -4.65
C LEU A 662 -21.70 19.67 -3.56
N ASP A 663 -22.11 18.42 -3.63
CA ASP A 663 -21.61 17.33 -2.77
C ASP A 663 -20.45 16.61 -3.49
N LEU A 664 -19.24 16.74 -2.96
CA LEU A 664 -18.01 16.18 -3.53
C LEU A 664 -17.68 14.84 -2.86
N GLY A 665 -17.69 13.75 -3.62
CA GLY A 665 -17.48 12.40 -3.08
C GLY A 665 -18.74 11.90 -2.37
N ALA A 666 -19.89 11.98 -3.05
CA ALA A 666 -21.19 11.79 -2.42
C ALA A 666 -21.44 10.36 -1.88
N GLY A 667 -20.64 9.38 -2.31
CA GLY A 667 -20.83 7.96 -1.98
C GLY A 667 -22.24 7.50 -2.33
N ALA A 668 -22.89 6.79 -1.41
CA ALA A 668 -24.29 6.38 -1.52
C ALA A 668 -25.31 7.53 -1.26
N GLY A 669 -24.87 8.80 -1.26
CA GLY A 669 -25.74 9.98 -1.31
C GLY A 669 -26.40 10.37 0.01
N GLN A 670 -25.84 9.98 1.16
CA GLN A 670 -26.43 10.29 2.48
C GLN A 670 -26.48 11.81 2.74
N LEU A 671 -25.37 12.52 2.54
CA LEU A 671 -25.30 13.95 2.79
C LEU A 671 -26.03 14.75 1.69
N ALA A 672 -25.95 14.31 0.43
CA ALA A 672 -26.75 14.88 -0.65
C ALA A 672 -28.26 14.82 -0.39
N ALA A 673 -28.78 13.66 0.04
CA ALA A 673 -30.19 13.50 0.38
C ALA A 673 -30.59 14.36 1.58
N LEU A 674 -29.73 14.45 2.60
CA LEU A 674 -29.92 15.31 3.76
C LEU A 674 -30.00 16.80 3.37
N ALA A 675 -29.09 17.29 2.54
CA ALA A 675 -29.10 18.66 2.04
C ALA A 675 -30.37 18.96 1.23
N ALA A 676 -30.81 18.03 0.39
CA ALA A 676 -32.05 18.17 -0.37
C ALA A 676 -33.32 18.16 0.52
N GLN A 677 -33.35 17.36 1.59
CA GLN A 677 -34.44 17.37 2.58
C GLN A 677 -34.56 18.72 3.30
N LEU A 678 -33.44 19.42 3.48
CA LEU A 678 -33.38 20.78 4.05
C LEU A 678 -33.74 21.87 3.02
N GLY A 679 -34.12 21.48 1.79
CA GLY A 679 -34.63 22.37 0.76
C GLY A 679 -33.58 22.93 -0.19
N HIS A 680 -32.33 22.46 -0.16
CA HIS A 680 -31.29 22.88 -1.09
C HIS A 680 -31.38 22.16 -2.44
N SER A 681 -30.87 22.79 -3.50
CA SER A 681 -30.69 22.15 -4.81
C SER A 681 -29.33 21.47 -4.84
N VAL A 682 -29.27 20.16 -4.99
CA VAL A 682 -28.02 19.40 -4.80
C VAL A 682 -27.53 18.77 -6.12
N LEU A 683 -26.27 19.02 -6.44
CA LEU A 683 -25.47 18.27 -7.41
C LEU A 683 -24.47 17.41 -6.64
N ALA A 684 -24.59 16.10 -6.75
CA ALA A 684 -23.71 15.12 -6.14
C ALA A 684 -22.75 14.55 -7.18
N LEU A 685 -21.45 14.60 -6.90
CA LEU A 685 -20.40 14.00 -7.71
C LEU A 685 -19.87 12.75 -7.02
N GLU A 686 -19.77 11.67 -7.77
CA GLU A 686 -19.21 10.41 -7.28
C GLU A 686 -18.44 9.73 -8.41
N ALA A 687 -17.25 9.22 -8.09
CA ALA A 687 -16.34 8.59 -9.06
C ALA A 687 -16.67 7.11 -9.29
N CYS A 688 -17.42 6.48 -8.39
CA CYS A 688 -17.86 5.10 -8.52
C CYS A 688 -19.31 5.02 -9.06
N SER A 689 -19.47 4.39 -10.23
CA SER A 689 -20.76 4.27 -10.91
C SER A 689 -21.82 3.51 -10.09
N GLU A 690 -21.37 2.55 -9.29
CA GLU A 690 -22.16 1.75 -8.37
C GLU A 690 -22.70 2.59 -7.23
N LEU A 691 -21.84 3.41 -6.61
CA LEU A 691 -22.24 4.35 -5.56
C LEU A 691 -23.18 5.43 -6.10
N CYS A 692 -22.98 5.90 -7.35
CA CYS A 692 -23.94 6.80 -8.02
C CYS A 692 -25.33 6.18 -8.12
N THR A 693 -25.42 4.87 -8.43
CA THR A 693 -26.69 4.14 -8.50
C THR A 693 -27.37 4.12 -7.13
N LEU A 694 -26.60 3.82 -6.07
CA LEU A 694 -27.12 3.85 -4.70
C LEU A 694 -27.55 5.25 -4.27
N ALA A 695 -26.81 6.30 -4.63
CA ALA A 695 -27.16 7.69 -4.33
C ALA A 695 -28.48 8.11 -4.97
N ARG A 696 -28.75 7.70 -6.23
CA ARG A 696 -30.03 7.95 -6.89
C ARG A 696 -31.17 7.22 -6.19
N GLU A 697 -30.96 5.96 -5.80
CA GLU A 697 -31.97 5.21 -5.02
C GLU A 697 -32.20 5.85 -3.65
N THR A 698 -31.15 6.33 -2.97
CA THR A 698 -31.24 7.08 -1.72
C THR A 698 -32.14 8.30 -1.88
N ALA A 699 -31.90 9.13 -2.92
CA ALA A 699 -32.70 10.32 -3.20
C ALA A 699 -34.18 9.95 -3.44
N GLN A 700 -34.42 8.92 -4.26
CA GLN A 700 -35.77 8.45 -4.57
C GLN A 700 -36.53 7.97 -3.33
N ARG A 701 -35.90 7.14 -2.48
CA ARG A 701 -36.51 6.61 -1.25
C ARG A 701 -36.86 7.71 -0.25
N ASN A 702 -36.05 8.75 -0.21
CA ASN A 702 -36.24 9.90 0.67
C ASN A 702 -37.17 10.97 0.08
N GLY A 703 -37.73 10.74 -1.11
CA GLY A 703 -38.66 11.67 -1.77
C GLY A 703 -38.04 13.01 -2.15
N VAL A 704 -36.72 13.04 -2.38
CA VAL A 704 -35.96 14.25 -2.72
C VAL A 704 -35.36 14.16 -4.12
N GLN A 705 -35.08 15.33 -4.70
CA GLN A 705 -34.42 15.44 -6.00
C GLN A 705 -32.95 15.79 -5.79
N VAL A 706 -32.06 14.92 -6.26
CA VAL A 706 -30.61 15.12 -6.26
C VAL A 706 -30.11 14.82 -7.67
N GLN A 707 -29.37 15.74 -8.27
CA GLN A 707 -28.67 15.47 -9.52
C GLN A 707 -27.39 14.69 -9.18
N VAL A 708 -27.30 13.43 -9.61
CA VAL A 708 -26.13 12.57 -9.34
C VAL A 708 -25.36 12.35 -10.64
N GLU A 709 -24.12 12.83 -10.67
CA GLU A 709 -23.21 12.69 -11.81
C GLU A 709 -22.07 11.74 -11.47
N HIS A 710 -21.84 10.78 -12.37
CA HIS A 710 -20.68 9.89 -12.30
C HIS A 710 -19.47 10.63 -12.88
N ALA A 711 -18.79 11.40 -12.03
CA ALA A 711 -17.71 12.27 -12.43
C ALA A 711 -16.86 12.71 -11.24
N MET A 712 -15.62 13.10 -11.53
CA MET A 712 -14.75 13.82 -10.61
C MET A 712 -14.91 15.33 -10.81
N SER A 713 -14.57 16.15 -9.81
CA SER A 713 -14.66 17.62 -9.94
C SER A 713 -13.87 18.15 -11.14
N SER A 714 -12.70 17.55 -11.40
CA SER A 714 -11.81 17.87 -12.54
C SER A 714 -12.46 17.62 -13.91
N CYS A 715 -13.49 16.77 -13.97
CA CYS A 715 -14.12 16.34 -15.22
C CYS A 715 -15.39 17.11 -15.55
N ILE A 716 -15.87 17.97 -14.65
CA ILE A 716 -17.12 18.69 -14.86
C ILE A 716 -16.90 20.17 -15.16
N HIS A 717 -17.74 20.69 -16.06
CA HIS A 717 -17.89 22.11 -16.32
C HIS A 717 -19.28 22.55 -15.88
N MET A 718 -19.36 23.70 -15.22
CA MET A 718 -20.62 24.27 -14.76
C MET A 718 -20.74 25.72 -15.22
N GLU A 719 -21.73 25.99 -16.07
CA GLU A 719 -22.04 27.38 -16.48
C GLU A 719 -22.50 28.22 -15.29
N GLU A 720 -23.34 27.64 -14.42
CA GLU A 720 -23.78 28.25 -13.18
C GLU A 720 -23.04 27.65 -11.99
N LYS A 721 -22.25 28.49 -11.33
CA LYS A 721 -21.45 28.11 -10.16
C LYS A 721 -22.32 27.88 -8.91
N VAL A 722 -21.89 26.96 -8.06
CA VAL A 722 -22.59 26.63 -6.80
C VAL A 722 -22.39 27.68 -5.71
N ASP A 723 -23.34 27.73 -4.78
CA ASP A 723 -23.35 28.61 -3.60
C ASP A 723 -22.72 27.96 -2.36
N ALA A 724 -22.64 26.64 -2.35
CA ALA A 724 -21.95 25.90 -1.30
C ALA A 724 -21.30 24.63 -1.83
N ILE A 725 -20.20 24.23 -1.19
CA ILE A 725 -19.55 22.94 -1.39
C ILE A 725 -19.67 22.17 -0.07
N LEU A 726 -20.19 20.95 -0.17
CA LEU A 726 -20.17 19.93 0.86
C LEU A 726 -19.08 18.92 0.49
N CYS A 727 -18.18 18.62 1.42
CA CYS A 727 -17.08 17.70 1.17
C CYS A 727 -16.59 17.03 2.45
N GLU A 728 -16.05 15.83 2.31
CA GLU A 728 -15.41 15.07 3.38
C GLU A 728 -13.99 14.69 2.98
N PRO A 729 -13.05 15.64 2.91
CA PRO A 729 -11.70 15.38 2.40
C PRO A 729 -10.79 14.67 3.41
N TYR A 730 -11.30 14.32 4.58
CA TYR A 730 -10.52 13.88 5.73
C TYR A 730 -10.67 12.37 5.96
N ASP A 731 -9.60 11.77 6.48
CA ASP A 731 -9.54 10.35 6.83
C ASP A 731 -8.78 10.22 8.17
N ILE A 732 -7.64 9.53 8.24
CA ILE A 732 -6.78 9.52 9.43
C ILE A 732 -6.17 10.90 9.71
N PHE A 733 -5.99 11.69 8.64
CA PHE A 733 -5.51 13.06 8.71
C PHE A 733 -6.57 14.02 8.18
N LEU A 734 -6.51 15.28 8.65
CA LEU A 734 -7.35 16.35 8.13
C LEU A 734 -7.15 16.57 6.62
N THR A 735 -5.94 16.27 6.14
CA THR A 735 -5.52 16.42 4.75
C THR A 735 -5.83 15.21 3.87
N GLY A 736 -6.40 14.13 4.43
CA GLY A 736 -6.51 12.82 3.80
C GLY A 736 -5.18 12.04 3.79
N GLN A 737 -5.22 10.77 3.37
CA GLN A 737 -4.03 9.93 3.12
C GLN A 737 -3.85 9.72 1.61
N GLY A 738 -2.72 10.14 1.05
CA GLY A 738 -2.24 9.77 -0.30
C GLY A 738 -3.14 10.10 -1.50
N SER A 739 -4.32 10.68 -1.28
CA SER A 739 -5.44 10.69 -2.23
C SER A 739 -5.86 12.09 -2.66
N GLY A 740 -5.02 13.11 -2.46
CA GLY A 740 -5.24 14.44 -3.07
C GLY A 740 -6.61 15.06 -2.76
N SER A 741 -7.25 14.65 -1.67
CA SER A 741 -8.61 15.05 -1.31
C SER A 741 -8.76 16.57 -1.20
N LEU A 742 -7.71 17.23 -0.68
CA LEU A 742 -7.61 18.69 -0.63
C LEU A 742 -7.49 19.33 -2.02
N ASP A 743 -6.85 18.66 -2.98
CA ASP A 743 -6.72 19.17 -4.34
C ASP A 743 -8.08 19.21 -5.05
N TYR A 744 -8.95 18.21 -4.83
CA TYR A 744 -10.34 18.23 -5.33
C TYR A 744 -11.14 19.39 -4.74
N LEU A 745 -10.99 19.63 -3.44
CA LEU A 745 -11.66 20.76 -2.79
C LEU A 745 -11.15 22.10 -3.34
N ILE A 746 -9.83 22.26 -3.49
CA ILE A 746 -9.21 23.48 -4.04
C ILE A 746 -9.69 23.72 -5.48
N ASP A 747 -9.69 22.67 -6.29
CA ASP A 747 -10.12 22.67 -7.68
C ASP A 747 -11.61 23.06 -7.82
N ALA A 748 -12.49 22.36 -7.11
CA ALA A 748 -13.93 22.64 -7.10
C ALA A 748 -14.23 24.06 -6.59
N ARG A 749 -13.58 24.49 -5.50
CA ARG A 749 -13.72 25.85 -4.95
C ARG A 749 -13.37 26.93 -5.97
N ARG A 750 -12.33 26.71 -6.78
CA ARG A 750 -11.86 27.69 -7.79
C ARG A 750 -12.76 27.73 -9.01
N ARG A 751 -13.09 26.55 -9.57
CA ARG A 751 -13.77 26.48 -10.87
C ARG A 751 -15.28 26.44 -10.72
N LEU A 752 -15.79 25.64 -9.79
CA LEU A 752 -17.20 25.25 -9.73
C LEU A 752 -18.01 26.09 -8.75
N ALA A 753 -17.37 26.75 -7.78
CA ALA A 753 -18.05 27.55 -6.76
C ALA A 753 -17.92 29.06 -6.97
N LYS A 754 -18.94 29.80 -6.53
CA LYS A 754 -18.88 31.27 -6.44
C LYS A 754 -17.80 31.68 -5.45
N PRO A 755 -17.15 32.85 -5.61
CA PRO A 755 -16.17 33.33 -4.61
C PRO A 755 -16.75 33.48 -3.20
N SER A 756 -18.06 33.73 -3.09
CA SER A 756 -18.82 33.83 -1.84
C SER A 756 -19.41 32.50 -1.36
N ALA A 757 -19.11 31.40 -2.05
CA ALA A 757 -19.70 30.11 -1.71
C ALA A 757 -19.25 29.65 -0.32
N THR A 758 -20.15 29.03 0.43
CA THR A 758 -19.86 28.46 1.75
C THR A 758 -19.24 27.08 1.58
N ILE A 759 -18.09 26.81 2.20
CA ILE A 759 -17.53 25.47 2.26
C ILE A 759 -17.95 24.80 3.57
N ILE A 760 -18.45 23.56 3.48
CA ILE A 760 -18.86 22.74 4.62
C ILE A 760 -18.04 21.43 4.59
N PRO A 761 -17.21 21.17 5.61
CA PRO A 761 -16.88 22.05 6.75
C PRO A 761 -16.11 23.31 6.32
N SER A 762 -16.13 24.36 7.15
CA SER A 762 -15.44 25.62 6.85
C SER A 762 -13.91 25.55 7.01
N GLY A 763 -13.41 24.55 7.74
CA GLY A 763 -11.99 24.36 8.00
C GLY A 763 -11.76 23.36 9.13
N GLY A 764 -10.51 23.25 9.57
CA GLY A 764 -10.12 22.34 10.65
C GLY A 764 -8.68 22.53 11.13
N ALA A 765 -8.26 21.72 12.07
CA ALA A 765 -6.89 21.70 12.57
C ALA A 765 -6.35 20.27 12.73
N GLN A 766 -5.06 20.10 12.44
CA GLN A 766 -4.33 18.85 12.65
C GLN A 766 -3.55 18.94 13.96
N TYR A 767 -3.65 17.90 14.76
CA TYR A 767 -3.04 17.79 16.08
C TYR A 767 -2.09 16.61 16.18
N ALA A 768 -1.19 16.71 17.15
CA ALA A 768 -0.34 15.63 17.63
C ALA A 768 -0.37 15.56 19.17
N ARG A 769 -0.11 14.38 19.72
CA ARG A 769 -0.02 14.16 21.17
C ARG A 769 0.93 13.02 21.48
N LEU A 770 1.76 13.20 22.51
CA LEU A 770 2.60 12.11 23.02
C LEU A 770 1.76 11.22 23.94
N VAL A 771 1.94 9.92 23.81
CA VAL A 771 1.21 8.93 24.60
C VAL A 771 2.12 7.86 25.17
N MET A 772 1.64 7.25 26.24
CA MET A 772 2.17 6.03 26.83
C MET A 772 1.01 5.05 26.98
N ALA A 773 1.23 3.81 26.54
CA ALA A 773 0.33 2.70 26.81
C ALA A 773 1.18 1.44 26.81
N GLU A 774 0.93 0.53 27.74
CA GLU A 774 1.61 -0.75 27.83
C GLU A 774 1.56 -1.47 26.47
N GLU A 775 0.43 -1.43 25.79
CA GLU A 775 0.23 -2.05 24.47
C GLU A 775 1.08 -1.44 23.35
N LEU A 776 1.19 -0.11 23.33
CA LEU A 776 2.11 0.56 22.40
C LEU A 776 3.56 0.21 22.77
N GLY A 777 3.84 0.02 24.05
CA GLY A 777 5.08 -0.57 24.56
C GLY A 777 5.34 -2.01 24.08
N MET A 778 4.29 -2.84 23.95
CA MET A 778 4.38 -4.22 23.43
C MET A 778 4.78 -4.26 21.96
N ARG A 779 4.50 -3.19 21.20
CA ARG A 779 4.87 -3.05 19.79
C ARG A 779 6.14 -2.21 19.58
N SER A 780 6.79 -1.75 20.66
CA SER A 780 8.01 -0.93 20.60
C SER A 780 9.24 -1.68 21.13
N VAL A 781 10.38 -0.98 21.25
CA VAL A 781 11.65 -1.50 21.80
C VAL A 781 11.50 -2.12 23.19
N ARG A 782 10.49 -1.71 23.96
CA ARG A 782 10.22 -2.28 25.29
C ARG A 782 9.88 -3.77 25.22
N SER A 783 9.33 -4.24 24.10
CA SER A 783 8.91 -5.62 23.88
C SER A 783 10.08 -6.61 23.82
N VAL A 784 11.23 -6.16 23.30
CA VAL A 784 12.37 -7.03 22.97
C VAL A 784 13.24 -7.36 24.19
N ARG A 785 13.20 -6.53 25.24
CA ARG A 785 14.16 -6.59 26.36
C ARG A 785 13.97 -7.73 27.36
N SER A 786 12.97 -8.61 27.25
CA SER A 786 12.89 -9.86 28.03
C SER A 786 11.61 -10.66 27.74
N VAL A 787 11.57 -11.43 26.65
CA VAL A 787 10.52 -12.45 26.43
C VAL A 787 10.50 -13.45 27.60
N SER A 788 11.69 -13.76 28.14
CA SER A 788 11.88 -14.34 29.47
C SER A 788 13.32 -14.10 29.93
N SER A 789 13.65 -14.36 31.21
CA SER A 789 15.04 -14.46 31.66
C SER A 789 15.78 -15.69 31.09
N ARG A 790 15.10 -16.53 30.30
CA ARG A 790 15.59 -17.83 29.81
C ARG A 790 16.06 -17.79 28.35
N VAL A 791 15.56 -16.85 27.55
CA VAL A 791 15.88 -16.65 26.12
C VAL A 791 15.99 -15.16 25.81
N SER A 792 17.05 -14.76 25.10
CA SER A 792 17.26 -13.38 24.63
C SER A 792 16.87 -13.24 23.17
N LEU A 793 16.10 -12.21 22.83
CA LEU A 793 15.77 -11.85 21.44
C LEU A 793 16.12 -10.38 21.15
N GLU A 794 17.05 -9.79 21.91
CA GLU A 794 17.43 -8.36 21.79
C GLU A 794 17.85 -7.92 20.39
N ASN A 795 18.31 -8.87 19.56
CA ASN A 795 18.64 -8.63 18.16
C ASN A 795 17.43 -8.25 17.29
N LEU A 796 16.19 -8.57 17.69
CA LEU A 796 14.99 -8.12 16.96
C LEU A 796 14.77 -6.61 17.05
N GLY A 797 15.36 -5.94 18.04
CA GLY A 797 15.21 -4.50 18.22
C GLY A 797 15.73 -3.69 17.04
N THR A 798 16.62 -4.24 16.20
CA THR A 798 17.13 -3.58 15.00
C THR A 798 16.16 -3.61 13.82
N LEU A 799 15.09 -4.41 13.90
CA LEU A 799 14.05 -4.53 12.87
C LEU A 799 12.79 -3.69 13.21
N LEU A 800 12.87 -2.88 14.26
CA LEU A 800 11.77 -2.03 14.72
C LEU A 800 11.60 -0.80 13.82
N ASP A 801 10.37 -0.60 13.35
CA ASP A 801 9.98 0.61 12.63
C ASP A 801 9.59 1.69 13.63
N SER A 802 10.37 2.76 13.67
CA SER A 802 10.07 3.96 14.45
C SER A 802 9.89 5.20 13.57
N VAL A 803 9.91 5.02 12.25
CA VAL A 803 9.92 6.09 11.27
C VAL A 803 8.55 6.19 10.60
N THR A 804 7.93 5.05 10.31
CA THR A 804 6.62 5.01 9.64
C THR A 804 5.52 5.45 10.58
N LEU A 805 4.77 6.44 10.13
CA LEU A 805 3.47 6.75 10.69
C LEU A 805 2.41 5.92 9.98
N ALA A 806 1.76 5.06 10.73
CA ALA A 806 0.71 4.17 10.23
C ALA A 806 -0.65 4.56 10.82
N SER A 807 -1.73 4.13 10.18
CA SER A 807 -3.04 4.20 10.80
C SER A 807 -3.09 3.28 12.02
N SER A 808 -3.84 3.65 13.05
CA SER A 808 -4.25 2.70 14.09
C SER A 808 -4.97 1.48 13.49
N ARG A 809 -5.71 1.67 12.38
CA ARG A 809 -6.38 0.59 11.63
C ARG A 809 -5.40 -0.43 11.08
N THR A 810 -4.40 0.02 10.31
CA THR A 810 -3.38 -0.84 9.70
C THR A 810 -2.42 -1.44 10.72
N LYS A 811 -2.31 -0.84 11.91
CA LYS A 811 -1.57 -1.41 13.04
C LYS A 811 -2.41 -2.33 13.92
N GLY A 812 -3.65 -2.64 13.53
CA GLY A 812 -4.48 -3.60 14.24
C GLY A 812 -4.79 -3.21 15.68
N PHE A 813 -4.95 -1.91 16.00
CA PHE A 813 -5.39 -1.47 17.33
C PHE A 813 -6.35 -0.28 17.27
N ARG A 814 -7.23 -0.16 18.27
CA ARG A 814 -8.15 0.98 18.42
C ARG A 814 -7.99 1.61 19.78
N TRP A 815 -8.23 2.91 19.89
CA TRP A 815 -7.98 3.64 21.14
C TRP A 815 -9.04 3.34 22.19
N SER A 816 -10.25 3.00 21.77
CA SER A 816 -11.28 2.44 22.66
C SER A 816 -10.80 1.14 23.34
N CYS A 817 -9.83 0.42 22.75
CA CYS A 817 -9.26 -0.81 23.30
C CYS A 817 -8.13 -0.59 24.31
N LEU A 818 -7.65 0.64 24.53
CA LEU A 818 -6.49 0.95 25.38
C LEU A 818 -6.96 1.53 26.74
N PRO A 819 -7.27 0.70 27.74
CA PRO A 819 -7.75 1.17 29.04
C PRO A 819 -6.67 1.92 29.84
N ASP A 820 -5.41 1.66 29.57
CA ASP A 820 -4.22 2.16 30.27
C ASP A 820 -3.55 3.34 29.55
N LEU A 821 -4.16 3.84 28.48
CA LEU A 821 -3.65 5.00 27.74
C LEU A 821 -3.44 6.22 28.65
N VAL A 822 -2.20 6.66 28.73
CA VAL A 822 -1.77 7.88 29.41
C VAL A 822 -1.34 8.92 28.37
N LEU A 823 -1.92 10.10 28.49
CA LEU A 823 -1.57 11.26 27.67
C LEU A 823 -0.32 11.92 28.24
N GLN A 824 0.82 11.78 27.55
CA GLN A 824 2.12 12.27 28.03
C GLN A 824 2.41 13.72 27.70
N SER A 825 1.59 14.35 26.87
CA SER A 825 1.65 15.78 26.58
C SER A 825 0.25 16.40 26.57
N GLU A 826 0.22 17.73 26.58
CA GLU A 826 -0.95 18.46 26.08
C GLU A 826 -1.17 18.17 24.58
N GLN A 827 -2.34 18.53 24.07
CA GLN A 827 -2.65 18.40 22.65
C GLN A 827 -1.96 19.53 21.88
N LEU A 828 -1.21 19.18 20.84
CA LEU A 828 -0.36 20.11 20.10
C LEU A 828 -0.94 20.38 18.72
N CYS A 829 -1.34 21.62 18.45
CA CYS A 829 -1.82 22.03 17.12
C CYS A 829 -0.63 22.19 16.16
N LEU A 830 -0.58 21.34 15.12
CA LEU A 830 0.45 21.39 14.09
C LEU A 830 0.17 22.53 13.11
N PHE A 831 -1.06 22.60 12.59
CA PHE A 831 -1.53 23.62 11.66
C PHE A 831 -3.06 23.69 11.65
N THR A 832 -3.58 24.83 11.20
CA THR A 832 -5.01 25.11 11.02
C THR A 832 -5.26 25.45 9.56
N LEU A 833 -6.35 24.95 9.01
CA LEU A 833 -6.78 25.14 7.63
C LEU A 833 -8.13 25.86 7.60
N ASP A 834 -8.20 26.91 6.80
CA ASP A 834 -9.44 27.53 6.38
C ASP A 834 -9.74 27.05 4.96
N PHE A 835 -10.80 26.24 4.80
CA PHE A 835 -11.14 25.64 3.52
C PHE A 835 -11.68 26.66 2.52
N GLN A 836 -12.13 27.84 2.97
CA GLN A 836 -12.50 28.94 2.09
C GLN A 836 -11.28 29.51 1.34
N THR A 837 -10.10 29.46 1.95
CA THR A 837 -8.87 30.08 1.42
C THR A 837 -7.73 29.08 1.19
N LEU A 838 -7.97 27.79 1.41
CA LEU A 838 -6.95 26.75 1.42
C LEU A 838 -6.09 26.72 0.15
N GLU A 839 -4.78 26.61 0.37
CA GLU A 839 -3.75 26.41 -0.64
C GLU A 839 -2.66 25.50 -0.06
N PRO A 840 -1.94 24.69 -0.86
CA PRO A 840 -0.94 23.75 -0.36
C PRO A 840 0.18 24.41 0.46
N LYS A 841 0.48 25.68 0.17
CA LYS A 841 1.46 26.51 0.91
C LYS A 841 1.04 26.84 2.35
N HIS A 842 -0.23 26.71 2.69
CA HIS A 842 -0.72 26.95 4.06
C HIS A 842 -0.38 25.80 5.01
N ILE A 843 -0.02 24.64 4.46
CA ILE A 843 0.50 23.50 5.23
C ILE A 843 2.04 23.62 5.27
N PRO A 844 2.65 23.74 6.46
CA PRO A 844 4.10 23.86 6.57
C PRO A 844 4.79 22.56 6.12
N ARG A 845 6.06 22.65 5.68
CA ARG A 845 6.90 21.45 5.45
C ARG A 845 7.47 20.87 6.74
N THR A 846 7.61 21.70 7.76
CA THR A 846 8.16 21.31 9.05
C THR A 846 7.55 22.18 10.14
N LYS A 847 7.22 21.56 11.28
CA LYS A 847 6.69 22.24 12.45
C LYS A 847 7.34 21.67 13.71
N SER A 848 8.12 22.49 14.41
CA SER A 848 8.66 22.13 15.72
C SER A 848 7.85 22.80 16.83
N LEU A 849 7.53 22.04 17.87
CA LEU A 849 6.77 22.47 19.04
C LEU A 849 7.51 22.04 20.30
N GLU A 850 7.67 22.97 21.24
CA GLU A 850 8.13 22.65 22.59
C GLU A 850 6.93 22.26 23.45
N LEU A 851 7.10 21.20 24.23
CA LEU A 851 6.08 20.67 25.13
C LEU A 851 6.72 20.19 26.43
N ARG A 852 5.89 19.89 27.43
CA ARG A 852 6.35 19.27 28.69
C ARG A 852 5.73 17.90 28.87
N ALA A 853 6.56 16.94 29.29
CA ALA A 853 6.06 15.65 29.74
C ALA A 853 5.11 15.85 30.94
N LEU A 854 3.91 15.31 30.89
CA LEU A 854 2.91 15.46 31.94
C LEU A 854 3.16 14.51 33.12
N HIS A 855 3.68 13.31 32.84
CA HIS A 855 3.89 12.27 33.83
C HIS A 855 5.31 11.69 33.76
N ASP A 856 5.78 11.16 34.89
CA ASP A 856 6.94 10.28 34.91
C ASP A 856 6.60 8.99 34.15
N GLY A 857 7.50 8.49 33.31
CA GLY A 857 7.30 7.23 32.59
C GLY A 857 7.96 7.22 31.21
N PHE A 858 7.32 6.55 30.27
CA PHE A 858 7.80 6.44 28.89
C PHE A 858 6.97 7.28 27.94
N VAL A 859 7.53 7.59 26.77
CA VAL A 859 6.80 8.02 25.58
C VAL A 859 6.92 6.88 24.57
N ASP A 860 5.83 6.13 24.37
CA ASP A 860 5.83 4.97 23.47
C ASP A 860 5.53 5.41 22.02
N ALA A 861 4.71 6.45 21.84
CA ALA A 861 4.32 6.92 20.51
C ALA A 861 3.92 8.40 20.48
N VAL A 862 3.84 8.93 19.26
CA VAL A 862 3.06 10.13 18.92
C VAL A 862 1.81 9.72 18.15
N VAL A 863 0.71 10.38 18.51
CA VAL A 863 -0.61 10.16 17.93
C VAL A 863 -1.05 11.42 17.25
N THR A 864 -1.56 11.30 16.04
CA THR A 864 -2.15 12.42 15.31
C THR A 864 -3.66 12.28 15.24
N SER A 865 -4.36 13.39 15.43
CA SER A 865 -5.81 13.48 15.27
C SER A 865 -6.17 14.83 14.65
N TRP A 866 -7.42 15.02 14.28
CA TRP A 866 -7.88 16.27 13.69
C TRP A 866 -9.21 16.71 14.30
N GLU A 867 -9.52 17.98 14.11
CA GLU A 867 -10.82 18.59 14.38
C GLU A 867 -11.26 19.37 13.13
N MET A 868 -12.56 19.37 12.82
CA MET A 868 -13.18 20.24 11.83
C MET A 868 -14.24 21.14 12.45
N ALA A 869 -14.51 22.24 11.75
CA ALA A 869 -15.42 23.27 12.21
C ALA A 869 -16.38 23.74 11.10
N SER A 870 -17.62 24.02 11.48
CA SER A 870 -18.56 24.81 10.68
C SER A 870 -19.31 25.78 11.59
N GLY A 871 -18.93 27.06 11.56
CA GLY A 871 -19.40 28.05 12.54
C GLY A 871 -19.02 27.64 13.97
N ASN A 872 -20.01 27.44 14.84
CA ASN A 872 -19.81 26.99 16.22
C ASN A 872 -19.80 25.46 16.38
N LEU A 873 -20.11 24.71 15.31
CA LEU A 873 -20.11 23.25 15.34
C LEU A 873 -18.68 22.72 15.25
N ARG A 874 -18.41 21.64 15.98
CA ARG A 874 -17.13 20.93 15.99
C ARG A 874 -17.36 19.43 15.84
N PHE A 875 -16.44 18.79 15.14
CA PHE A 875 -16.37 17.34 15.02
C PHE A 875 -14.90 16.95 14.95
N ALA A 876 -14.49 15.93 15.70
CA ALA A 876 -13.09 15.59 15.86
C ALA A 876 -12.86 14.08 15.90
N ALA A 877 -11.68 13.67 15.45
CA ALA A 877 -11.17 12.29 15.55
C ALA A 877 -10.13 12.17 16.67
N HIS A 878 -10.31 12.90 17.78
CA HIS A 878 -9.41 12.80 18.93
C HIS A 878 -9.51 11.42 19.59
N ALA A 879 -8.40 10.90 20.12
CA ALA A 879 -8.38 9.59 20.77
C ALA A 879 -9.30 9.54 22.01
N GLU A 880 -9.58 10.69 22.63
CA GLU A 880 -10.52 10.81 23.73
C GLU A 880 -11.99 10.64 23.29
N GLU A 881 -12.33 11.03 22.07
CA GLU A 881 -13.68 10.93 21.50
C GLU A 881 -14.06 9.48 21.16
N THR A 882 -13.05 8.64 20.88
CA THR A 882 -13.29 7.24 20.52
C THR A 882 -13.70 6.35 21.69
N ARG A 883 -13.67 6.89 22.92
CA ARG A 883 -14.22 6.22 24.11
C ARG A 883 -15.73 6.44 24.31
N HIS A 884 -16.38 7.24 23.45
CA HIS A 884 -17.81 7.49 23.57
C HIS A 884 -18.63 6.21 23.33
N GLU A 885 -19.57 5.90 24.23
CA GLU A 885 -20.32 4.64 24.20
C GLU A 885 -21.14 4.43 22.91
N GLU A 886 -21.75 5.50 22.38
CA GLU A 886 -22.64 5.39 21.20
C GLU A 886 -21.92 5.34 19.85
N TRP A 887 -20.78 6.03 19.70
CA TRP A 887 -20.13 6.24 18.40
C TRP A 887 -18.64 6.09 18.39
N GLY A 888 -17.99 6.00 19.56
CA GLY A 888 -16.53 5.99 19.65
C GLY A 888 -15.91 4.81 18.92
N PHE A 889 -16.55 3.64 19.00
CA PHE A 889 -16.12 2.46 18.23
C PHE A 889 -16.20 2.70 16.72
N ALA A 890 -17.28 3.31 16.23
CA ALA A 890 -17.41 3.69 14.81
C ALA A 890 -16.39 4.76 14.41
N SER A 891 -16.09 5.73 15.29
CA SER A 891 -15.00 6.70 15.06
C SER A 891 -13.65 6.02 14.89
N ASP A 892 -13.35 5.02 15.73
CA ASP A 892 -12.14 4.20 15.63
C ASP A 892 -12.11 3.35 14.34
N VAL A 893 -13.26 2.85 13.86
CA VAL A 893 -13.35 2.15 12.55
C VAL A 893 -13.03 3.13 11.41
N VAL A 894 -13.69 4.30 11.40
CA VAL A 894 -13.78 5.14 10.20
C VAL A 894 -12.59 6.07 10.07
N PHE A 895 -12.24 6.75 11.16
CA PHE A 895 -11.26 7.82 11.14
C PHE A 895 -9.94 7.33 11.74
N GLY A 896 -10.01 6.52 12.79
CA GLY A 896 -8.83 6.11 13.54
C GLY A 896 -7.93 7.30 13.90
N GLN A 897 -6.65 7.02 14.12
CA GLN A 897 -5.62 8.04 14.37
C GLN A 897 -4.32 7.61 13.72
N GLY A 898 -3.50 8.59 13.35
CA GLY A 898 -2.14 8.31 12.92
C GLY A 898 -1.28 7.98 14.14
N LEU A 899 -0.47 6.94 14.05
CA LEU A 899 0.43 6.50 15.11
C LEU A 899 1.84 6.34 14.52
N GLN A 900 2.82 6.94 15.19
CA GLN A 900 4.23 6.61 14.99
C GLN A 900 4.85 6.23 16.33
N LEU A 901 5.46 5.04 16.38
CA LEU A 901 6.23 4.60 17.55
C LEU A 901 7.47 5.47 17.71
N LEU A 902 7.80 5.83 18.94
CA LEU A 902 8.94 6.69 19.24
C LEU A 902 10.02 5.92 19.98
N VAL A 903 11.26 6.16 19.57
CA VAL A 903 12.47 5.61 20.21
C VAL A 903 13.47 6.74 20.45
N GLU A 904 14.28 6.62 21.49
CA GLU A 904 15.37 7.56 21.72
C GLU A 904 16.53 7.27 20.75
N GLU A 905 16.90 8.26 19.93
CA GLU A 905 17.99 8.17 18.94
C GLU A 905 19.33 7.76 19.59
N GLY A 906 20.02 6.76 19.02
CA GLY A 906 21.34 6.29 19.46
C GLY A 906 21.78 5.01 18.71
N ASP A 907 22.97 4.45 19.03
CA ASP A 907 23.53 3.25 18.36
C ASP A 907 22.63 2.00 18.40
N LYS A 908 21.67 1.97 19.33
CA LYS A 908 20.59 0.97 19.44
C LYS A 908 19.32 1.68 19.85
N PRO A 909 18.15 1.31 19.30
CA PRO A 909 16.89 1.93 19.69
C PRO A 909 16.62 1.65 21.17
N LYS A 910 16.15 2.67 21.89
CA LYS A 910 15.87 2.61 23.34
C LYS A 910 14.48 3.21 23.63
N PRO A 911 13.77 2.72 24.65
CA PRO A 911 12.55 3.37 25.13
C PRO A 911 12.84 4.82 25.56
N PHE A 912 11.96 5.75 25.19
CA PHE A 912 12.12 7.16 25.51
C PHE A 912 11.56 7.46 26.91
N GLU A 913 12.40 7.45 27.94
CA GLU A 913 11.99 7.70 29.34
C GLU A 913 12.04 9.20 29.69
N VAL A 914 10.98 9.71 30.32
CA VAL A 914 10.79 11.13 30.65
C VAL A 914 10.42 11.33 32.11
N LYS A 915 10.76 12.51 32.65
CA LYS A 915 10.29 12.99 33.94
C LYS A 915 9.21 14.05 33.79
N ALA A 916 8.23 14.06 34.69
CA ALA A 916 7.19 15.07 34.72
C ALA A 916 7.81 16.48 34.74
N GLY A 917 7.37 17.33 33.81
CA GLY A 917 7.87 18.69 33.61
C GLY A 917 9.12 18.82 32.73
N GLU A 918 9.72 17.70 32.29
CA GLU A 918 10.82 17.68 31.33
C GLU A 918 10.41 18.34 30.00
N VAL A 919 11.28 19.19 29.46
CA VAL A 919 11.03 19.91 28.21
C VAL A 919 11.45 19.04 27.04
N LEU A 920 10.55 18.85 26.08
CA LEU A 920 10.78 18.08 24.88
C LEU A 920 10.49 18.94 23.65
N THR A 921 11.15 18.64 22.54
CA THR A 921 10.88 19.23 21.23
C THR A 921 10.37 18.15 20.31
N LEU A 922 9.10 18.23 19.94
CA LEU A 922 8.48 17.40 18.90
C LEU A 922 8.59 18.15 17.57
N THR A 923 9.15 17.50 16.55
CA THR A 923 9.20 18.06 15.20
C THR A 923 8.41 17.19 14.24
N ALA A 924 7.37 17.76 13.63
CA ALA A 924 6.62 17.16 12.54
C ALA A 924 7.26 17.57 11.20
N HIS A 925 7.56 16.58 10.37
CA HIS A 925 8.03 16.68 9.00
C HIS A 925 6.88 16.29 8.07
N ILE A 926 6.54 17.15 7.12
CA ILE A 926 5.38 16.97 6.24
C ILE A 926 5.90 16.86 4.80
N SER A 927 5.40 15.86 4.07
CA SER A 927 5.83 15.56 2.70
C SER A 927 5.69 16.75 1.74
N GLU A 928 6.34 16.67 0.58
CA GLU A 928 6.20 17.70 -0.45
C GLU A 928 4.74 17.84 -0.94
N ARG A 929 4.02 16.71 -1.02
CA ARG A 929 2.60 16.63 -1.40
C ARG A 929 1.62 16.96 -0.26
N ARG A 930 2.11 17.11 0.98
CA ARG A 930 1.31 17.46 2.18
C ARG A 930 0.29 16.41 2.61
N ASP A 931 0.61 15.15 2.32
CA ASP A 931 -0.22 13.97 2.53
C ASP A 931 0.42 12.92 3.46
N GLN A 932 1.69 13.10 3.85
CA GLN A 932 2.40 12.24 4.80
C GLN A 932 3.06 13.06 5.90
N LEU A 933 3.14 12.45 7.10
CA LEU A 933 3.66 13.02 8.33
C LEU A 933 4.70 12.07 8.93
N HIS A 934 5.81 12.63 9.40
CA HIS A 934 6.83 11.93 10.18
C HIS A 934 7.23 12.79 11.37
N PHE A 935 7.51 12.18 12.51
CA PHE A 935 7.81 12.87 13.76
C PHE A 935 9.17 12.48 14.32
N THR A 936 9.89 13.47 14.85
CA THR A 936 11.07 13.25 15.68
C THR A 936 10.88 13.89 17.04
N LEU A 937 11.36 13.23 18.10
CA LEU A 937 11.26 13.71 19.48
C LEU A 937 12.67 13.85 20.06
N LYS A 938 12.99 15.04 20.59
CA LYS A 938 14.30 15.32 21.21
C LYS A 938 14.12 15.94 22.58
N ARG A 939 15.06 15.67 23.49
CA ARG A 939 15.12 16.36 24.77
C ARG A 939 15.48 17.83 24.53
N GLY A 940 14.66 18.73 25.05
CA GLY A 940 14.92 20.16 24.99
C GLY A 940 16.09 20.57 25.90
N PRO A 941 16.60 21.81 25.76
CA PRO A 941 17.65 22.31 26.66
C PRO A 941 17.16 22.27 28.12
N PRO A 942 18.03 21.92 29.09
CA PRO A 942 17.63 21.83 30.49
C PRO A 942 17.05 23.17 30.96
N ALA A 943 15.95 23.11 31.72
CA ALA A 943 15.31 24.31 32.24
C ALA A 943 16.35 25.20 32.95
N PRO A 944 16.36 26.53 32.69
CA PRO A 944 17.29 27.41 33.36
C PRO A 944 17.13 27.27 34.87
N LYS A 945 18.21 26.89 35.57
CA LYS A 945 18.20 26.73 37.02
C LYS A 945 17.53 27.96 37.64
N PRO A 946 16.56 27.79 38.57
CA PRO A 946 15.92 28.93 39.21
C PRO A 946 17.02 29.80 39.79
N LYS A 947 17.08 31.08 39.35
CA LYS A 947 18.04 32.05 39.89
C LYS A 947 17.89 32.01 41.41
N ALA A 948 18.94 31.56 42.10
CA ALA A 948 18.99 31.59 43.54
C ALA A 948 18.58 33.00 43.96
N ARG A 949 17.47 33.12 44.69
CA ARG A 949 17.06 34.40 45.27
C ARG A 949 18.23 34.85 46.13
N GLY A 950 19.01 35.80 45.61
CA GLY A 950 20.06 36.45 46.35
C GLY A 950 19.44 36.98 47.63
N ARG A 951 19.94 36.51 48.77
CA ARG A 951 19.66 37.13 50.07
C ARG A 951 20.11 38.59 49.96
N ALA A 952 19.16 39.51 49.80
CA ALA A 952 19.40 40.91 50.09
C ALA A 952 19.67 41.02 51.60
N ARG A 953 20.83 41.56 51.95
CA ARG A 953 21.17 42.01 53.29
C ARG A 953 20.44 43.30 53.61
#